data_AF-A0A8J4S3T8-F1
#
_entry.id   AF-A0A8J4S3T8-F1
#
_cell.length_a   1.000
_cell.length_b   1.000
_cell.length_c   1.000
_cell.angle_alpha   90.00
_cell.angle_beta   90.00
_cell.angle_gamma   90.00
#
_symmetry.space_group_name_H-M   'P 1'
#
loop_
_entity.id
_entity.type
_entity.pdbx_description
1 polymer ?
#
loop_
_entity_poly.entity_id
_entity_poly.type
_entity_poly.pdbx_seq_one_letter_code
_entity_poly.pdbx_strand_id
1 'polypeptide(L)'
;MPGWTDQIAAAGAIFLAAGMGVLTMLPGDPRNVADIVPVDLAVNSILLSICAKLHEKKSLNMIQEPPCPLTKGVALNKPMVVHCGTSDPRQNPLRWRIPCVLVPEYFRKNPPARGLFPAKFSMIPTHQSFQIQWFLTYALPSSVYSTVANKSGHPGHIKNAAKLWQLTWRARNLVELFKPFTENQWIFVADASEKALKPYATKDFWIDSHEIVWDRYVVNYCVGLKKYMLHEEVIDVDIEGVNQTQLALSTGRILDWDPDHHAISFPGLLSDVAWAYTSSRKPGYTKSGLLGRVMGITGWKEGVNHEASHVPRLHVESVGGLRNSVLESEVVRAAIEERATTQGMDLDDVERQASSMLSTMAAQLDYKSVRKFGWLLRKVCRNMYDQIHVDETGLTRIRELLAERRGSVVLVPTHRSYVDFLLMSYVFFAYNIPVPYIAAGEDFLHMGSLTKLLRESGAYFIRRSFADDPLYSAVFRAYTQYLVSRGHTIEFFIEGSRSRSGKQLHPKFGILNTVVDCYLSEKVKNLYIVPVTIDYEKPLEVLLHQDELLGEGKVRESISALLKAMPVVRKKFGAISVKFGEPLDVKQHVDAQLARAEAQEIFVPTSTIVEDLGYAITDALITNATCAMSHVVAAILLVYRQGISKQELVRQADWLRLEILRRGGRVVGTQGRSPTIVVDRALELLHELVAMPRKDLVEPAITSREQYPNMIGLGYYRNKLLHWFNREGVLACAYHALDAFNPASGLGNSTLVTIKAEEAGVDRQELLDGAMFLHEMLMMEFVRKDDSEADHTHLVETLGQLEDRQVLVPVASSSSTTRLDAGDGMMLSLLSTLMWPFIDSYWVAVTSLFALRPDGEVATEDLLKRLQWLAETMYHEKLISFYESCSRETLQNALALLEHWGVLSSRRLARGKKPAVQLLSLTPLFTKDGELEQLALRVSKFRKLPPGVQPATTSETEVLARLPALSRM
;
A
#
# COMPACT_ATOMS: atom_id res chain seq x y z
N MET A 1 -4.67 -22.13 5.05
CA MET A 1 -3.61 -23.14 4.82
C MET A 1 -2.58 -22.69 3.79
N PRO A 2 -1.30 -22.54 4.17
CA PRO A 2 -0.21 -22.36 3.21
C PRO A 2 0.14 -23.72 2.57
N GLY A 3 -0.05 -23.89 1.27
CA GLY A 3 0.45 -25.10 0.59
C GLY A 3 1.98 -25.12 0.59
N TRP A 4 2.61 -26.26 0.86
CA TRP A 4 4.07 -26.41 0.75
C TRP A 4 4.42 -27.83 0.28
N THR A 5 5.66 -28.01 -0.18
CA THR A 5 6.13 -29.30 -0.71
C THR A 5 7.62 -29.45 -0.49
N ASP A 6 8.04 -30.64 -0.09
CA ASP A 6 9.43 -31.04 0.18
C ASP A 6 9.89 -32.21 -0.68
N GLN A 7 9.00 -32.78 -1.50
CA GLN A 7 9.29 -33.84 -2.46
C GLN A 7 8.42 -33.75 -3.71
N ILE A 8 8.90 -34.28 -4.84
CA ILE A 8 8.11 -34.38 -6.07
C ILE A 8 7.25 -35.63 -6.00
N ALA A 9 6.00 -35.49 -5.58
CA ALA A 9 5.02 -36.58 -5.54
C ALA A 9 3.67 -36.16 -6.12
N ALA A 10 2.95 -37.15 -6.67
CA ALA A 10 1.58 -36.99 -7.19
C ALA A 10 1.42 -35.75 -8.11
N ALA A 11 0.40 -34.92 -7.86
CA ALA A 11 0.12 -33.73 -8.64
C ALA A 11 1.30 -32.74 -8.73
N GLY A 12 2.22 -32.75 -7.76
CA GLY A 12 3.42 -31.90 -7.79
C GLY A 12 4.36 -32.21 -8.96
N ALA A 13 4.43 -33.46 -9.41
CA ALA A 13 5.19 -33.83 -10.61
C ALA A 13 4.60 -33.21 -11.87
N ILE A 14 3.27 -33.19 -11.99
CA ILE A 14 2.56 -32.53 -13.09
C ILE A 14 2.81 -31.03 -13.04
N PHE A 15 2.65 -30.41 -11.87
CA PHE A 15 2.80 -28.96 -11.72
C PHE A 15 4.22 -28.50 -12.06
N LEU A 16 5.24 -29.23 -11.62
CA LEU A 16 6.63 -28.94 -11.94
C LEU A 16 6.93 -29.14 -13.44
N ALA A 17 6.48 -30.26 -14.02
CA ALA A 17 6.68 -30.53 -15.46
C ALA A 17 5.99 -29.49 -16.34
N ALA A 18 4.80 -29.02 -15.95
CA ALA A 18 4.10 -27.92 -16.60
C ALA A 18 4.80 -26.57 -16.40
N GLY A 19 5.32 -26.32 -15.20
CA GLY A 19 6.09 -25.12 -14.88
C GLY A 19 7.41 -25.01 -15.65
N MET A 20 8.09 -26.13 -15.88
CA MET A 20 9.30 -26.21 -16.71
C MET A 20 9.02 -26.16 -18.22
N GLY A 21 7.75 -26.21 -18.63
CA GLY A 21 7.31 -26.28 -20.02
C GLY A 21 7.54 -27.65 -20.69
N VAL A 22 7.87 -28.69 -19.91
CA VAL A 22 8.06 -30.05 -20.41
C VAL A 22 6.71 -30.69 -20.75
N LEU A 23 5.71 -30.51 -19.88
CA LEU A 23 4.36 -31.07 -20.03
C LEU A 23 3.32 -29.96 -20.17
N THR A 24 2.76 -29.77 -21.37
CA THR A 24 1.85 -28.66 -21.66
C THR A 24 0.38 -29.05 -21.69
N MET A 25 0.09 -30.35 -21.73
CA MET A 25 -1.24 -30.88 -21.93
C MET A 25 -1.44 -32.25 -21.26
N LEU A 26 -2.62 -32.49 -20.71
CA LEU A 26 -3.07 -33.77 -20.14
C LEU A 26 -4.44 -34.19 -20.67
N PRO A 27 -4.76 -35.49 -20.77
CA PRO A 27 -6.11 -35.95 -21.08
C PRO A 27 -7.03 -35.84 -19.85
N GLY A 28 -8.27 -35.41 -20.04
CA GLY A 28 -9.30 -35.30 -18.99
C GLY A 28 -10.12 -34.01 -19.07
N ASP A 29 -11.23 -33.96 -18.33
CA ASP A 29 -12.07 -32.75 -18.22
C ASP A 29 -11.55 -31.84 -17.09
N PRO A 30 -11.21 -30.57 -17.34
CA PRO A 30 -10.75 -29.64 -16.32
C PRO A 30 -11.78 -29.38 -15.21
N ARG A 31 -13.05 -29.72 -15.41
CA ARG A 31 -14.12 -29.58 -14.40
C ARG A 31 -14.10 -30.71 -13.37
N ASN A 32 -13.40 -31.80 -13.63
CA ASN A 32 -13.30 -32.93 -12.70
C ASN A 32 -12.55 -32.53 -11.42
N VAL A 33 -12.91 -33.21 -10.33
CA VAL A 33 -12.23 -33.07 -9.04
C VAL A 33 -10.84 -33.70 -9.13
N ALA A 34 -9.82 -32.94 -8.71
CA ALA A 34 -8.42 -33.37 -8.71
C ALA A 34 -8.06 -34.22 -7.49
N ASP A 35 -8.88 -34.15 -6.43
CA ASP A 35 -8.78 -34.95 -5.20
C ASP A 35 -7.38 -34.87 -4.54
N ILE A 36 -6.93 -33.64 -4.28
CA ILE A 36 -5.68 -33.37 -3.56
C ILE A 36 -6.00 -33.20 -2.08
N VAL A 37 -5.36 -33.99 -1.22
CA VAL A 37 -5.49 -33.89 0.24
C VAL A 37 -4.21 -33.26 0.82
N PRO A 38 -4.29 -32.09 1.48
CA PRO A 38 -3.13 -31.49 2.14
C PRO A 38 -2.57 -32.41 3.23
N VAL A 39 -1.24 -32.49 3.33
CA VAL A 39 -0.57 -33.32 4.35
C VAL A 39 -0.95 -32.90 5.76
N ASP A 40 -1.06 -31.59 6.02
CA ASP A 40 -1.44 -31.06 7.33
C ASP A 40 -2.85 -31.50 7.75
N LEU A 41 -3.78 -31.59 6.79
CA LEU A 41 -5.13 -32.09 7.04
C LEU A 41 -5.09 -33.56 7.47
N ALA A 42 -4.25 -34.37 6.83
CA ALA A 42 -4.04 -35.77 7.21
C ALA A 42 -3.38 -35.90 8.59
N VAL A 43 -2.34 -35.10 8.87
CA VAL A 43 -1.64 -35.08 10.16
C VAL A 43 -2.58 -34.66 11.30
N ASN A 44 -3.33 -33.57 11.13
CA ASN A 44 -4.32 -33.10 12.10
C ASN A 44 -5.40 -34.16 12.34
N SER A 45 -5.88 -34.80 11.28
CA SER A 45 -6.85 -35.90 11.41
C SER A 45 -6.29 -37.07 12.22
N ILE A 46 -5.01 -37.43 12.05
CA ILE A 46 -4.34 -38.48 12.84
C ILE A 46 -4.23 -38.06 14.32
N LEU A 47 -3.75 -36.85 14.59
CA LEU A 47 -3.55 -36.35 15.95
C LEU A 47 -4.87 -36.22 16.72
N LEU A 48 -5.90 -35.66 16.09
CA LEU A 48 -7.23 -35.56 16.69
C LEU A 48 -7.87 -36.94 16.87
N SER A 49 -7.59 -37.89 15.97
CA SER A 49 -8.06 -39.28 16.15
C SER A 49 -7.47 -39.93 17.40
N ILE A 50 -6.19 -39.68 17.69
CA ILE A 50 -5.55 -40.13 18.93
C ILE A 50 -6.22 -39.48 20.13
N CYS A 51 -6.45 -38.16 20.08
CA CYS A 51 -7.11 -37.40 21.15
C CYS A 51 -8.52 -37.93 21.46
N ALA A 52 -9.35 -38.08 20.42
CA ALA A 52 -10.71 -38.60 20.54
C ALA A 52 -10.72 -40.02 21.13
N LYS A 53 -9.77 -40.89 20.71
CA LYS A 53 -9.68 -42.25 21.23
C LYS A 53 -9.23 -42.33 22.69
N LEU A 54 -8.33 -41.43 23.11
CA LEU A 54 -7.92 -41.31 24.52
C LEU A 54 -9.08 -40.82 25.39
N HIS A 55 -9.88 -39.90 24.88
CA HIS A 55 -11.06 -39.40 25.57
C HIS A 55 -12.13 -40.49 25.73
N GLU A 56 -12.40 -41.26 24.67
CA GLU A 56 -13.31 -42.43 24.69
C GLU A 56 -12.91 -43.43 25.79
N LYS A 57 -11.61 -43.74 25.91
CA LYS A 57 -11.08 -44.63 26.96
C LYS A 57 -11.23 -44.06 28.37
N LYS A 58 -11.02 -42.75 28.57
CA LYS A 58 -11.22 -42.10 29.88
C LYS A 58 -12.69 -42.12 30.30
N SER A 59 -13.63 -41.87 29.38
CA SER A 59 -15.07 -41.98 29.66
C SER A 59 -15.50 -43.41 30.00
N LEU A 60 -14.94 -44.42 29.31
CA LEU A 60 -15.20 -45.84 29.62
C LEU A 60 -14.66 -46.26 31.00
N ASN A 61 -13.53 -45.70 31.45
CA ASN A 61 -12.96 -45.99 32.77
C ASN A 61 -13.68 -45.26 33.93
N MET A 62 -14.46 -44.21 33.67
CA MET A 62 -15.24 -43.51 34.70
C MET A 62 -16.62 -44.13 34.96
N ILE A 63 -17.15 -44.93 34.03
CA ILE A 63 -18.41 -45.65 34.21
C ILE A 63 -18.09 -47.02 34.83
N GLN A 64 -17.77 -47.03 36.12
CA GLN A 64 -17.80 -48.26 36.93
C GLN A 64 -19.25 -48.58 37.30
N GLU A 65 -19.93 -49.41 36.52
CA GLU A 65 -21.03 -50.24 37.02
C GLU A 65 -20.53 -51.69 37.22
N PRO A 66 -21.04 -52.43 38.22
CA PRO A 66 -20.53 -53.76 38.55
C PRO A 66 -20.84 -54.76 37.43
N PRO A 67 -19.97 -55.77 37.20
CA PRO A 67 -20.12 -56.69 36.08
C PRO A 67 -21.34 -57.61 36.26
N CYS A 68 -22.26 -57.57 35.30
CA CYS A 68 -23.29 -58.58 35.13
C CYS A 68 -22.64 -59.90 34.61
N PRO A 69 -22.90 -61.10 35.17
CA PRO A 69 -22.02 -62.27 34.99
C PRO A 69 -22.20 -63.08 33.69
N LEU A 70 -22.72 -62.50 32.60
CA LEU A 70 -23.19 -63.31 31.46
C LEU A 70 -22.77 -62.89 30.05
N THR A 71 -21.78 -62.01 29.87
CA THR A 71 -21.14 -61.79 28.56
C THR A 71 -19.63 -61.66 28.69
N LYS A 72 -18.96 -62.80 28.92
CA LYS A 72 -17.51 -62.89 28.73
C LYS A 72 -17.20 -62.91 27.23
N GLY A 73 -16.62 -61.82 26.74
CA GLY A 73 -15.47 -61.93 25.86
C GLY A 73 -15.63 -61.65 24.36
N VAL A 74 -16.31 -60.58 23.93
CA VAL A 74 -16.01 -59.93 22.62
C VAL A 74 -16.40 -58.44 22.63
N ALA A 75 -15.63 -57.60 23.33
CA ALA A 75 -15.59 -56.16 23.02
C ALA A 75 -14.13 -55.73 22.92
N LEU A 76 -13.42 -56.40 22.00
CA LEU A 76 -12.06 -56.07 21.61
C LEU A 76 -12.07 -54.64 21.05
N ASN A 77 -11.38 -53.71 21.73
CA ASN A 77 -10.81 -52.45 21.22
C ASN A 77 -11.08 -52.19 19.72
N LYS A 78 -12.28 -51.74 19.36
CA LYS A 78 -12.60 -51.52 17.94
C LYS A 78 -11.72 -50.36 17.45
N PRO A 79 -10.90 -50.55 16.39
CA PRO A 79 -10.09 -49.48 15.85
C PRO A 79 -11.02 -48.38 15.34
N MET A 80 -10.73 -47.13 15.71
CA MET A 80 -11.45 -45.99 15.18
C MET A 80 -10.96 -45.76 13.75
N VAL A 81 -11.86 -45.93 12.79
CA VAL A 81 -11.56 -45.70 11.37
C VAL A 81 -12.11 -44.33 11.01
N VAL A 82 -11.21 -43.44 10.63
CA VAL A 82 -11.55 -42.09 10.18
C VAL A 82 -11.03 -41.91 8.76
N HIS A 83 -11.92 -41.46 7.87
CA HIS A 83 -11.53 -41.12 6.49
C HIS A 83 -11.18 -39.64 6.39
N CYS A 84 -10.08 -39.34 5.72
CA CYS A 84 -9.65 -37.99 5.38
C CYS A 84 -9.74 -37.83 3.87
N GLY A 85 -10.52 -36.85 3.41
CA GLY A 85 -10.76 -36.61 1.99
C GLY A 85 -11.26 -35.19 1.75
N THR A 86 -10.96 -34.66 0.57
CA THR A 86 -11.35 -33.31 0.12
C THR A 86 -12.22 -33.32 -1.12
N SER A 87 -12.59 -34.50 -1.63
CA SER A 87 -13.32 -34.67 -2.89
C SER A 87 -14.84 -34.64 -2.80
N ASP A 88 -15.41 -34.53 -1.61
CA ASP A 88 -16.87 -34.46 -1.42
C ASP A 88 -17.44 -33.19 -2.09
N PRO A 89 -18.39 -33.32 -3.04
CA PRO A 89 -19.03 -32.17 -3.69
C PRO A 89 -19.84 -31.27 -2.74
N ARG A 90 -20.23 -31.77 -1.57
CA ARG A 90 -20.89 -30.99 -0.51
C ARG A 90 -19.92 -30.04 0.20
N GLN A 91 -18.62 -30.28 0.06
CA GLN A 91 -17.54 -29.48 0.63
C GLN A 91 -16.98 -28.49 -0.41
N ASN A 92 -15.72 -28.08 -0.23
CA ASN A 92 -14.96 -27.27 -1.17
C ASN A 92 -13.86 -28.11 -1.86
N PRO A 93 -14.16 -28.91 -2.91
CA PRO A 93 -13.17 -29.75 -3.57
C PRO A 93 -12.31 -29.00 -4.61
N LEU A 94 -11.01 -29.33 -4.67
CA LEU A 94 -10.13 -28.82 -5.73
C LEU A 94 -10.52 -29.41 -7.09
N ARG A 95 -10.74 -28.54 -8.08
CA ARG A 95 -10.97 -28.94 -9.48
C ARG A 95 -9.75 -28.65 -10.33
N TRP A 96 -9.49 -29.49 -11.33
CA TRP A 96 -8.32 -29.37 -12.23
C TRP A 96 -8.20 -28.02 -12.95
N ARG A 97 -9.33 -27.34 -13.21
CA ARG A 97 -9.35 -25.99 -13.78
C ARG A 97 -8.49 -24.98 -13.03
N ILE A 98 -8.41 -25.10 -11.69
CA ILE A 98 -7.66 -24.17 -10.84
C ILE A 98 -6.15 -24.33 -11.13
N PRO A 99 -5.54 -25.52 -11.00
CA PRO A 99 -4.15 -25.74 -11.41
C PRO A 99 -3.86 -25.43 -12.89
N CYS A 100 -4.77 -25.74 -13.82
CA CYS A 100 -4.57 -25.44 -15.24
C CYS A 100 -4.36 -23.94 -15.52
N VAL A 101 -4.92 -23.07 -14.70
CA VAL A 101 -4.74 -21.62 -14.82
C VAL A 101 -3.55 -21.15 -13.99
N LEU A 102 -3.54 -21.49 -12.69
CA LEU A 102 -2.61 -20.88 -11.72
C LEU A 102 -1.17 -21.36 -11.87
N VAL A 103 -0.95 -22.64 -12.17
CA VAL A 103 0.41 -23.19 -12.33
C VAL A 103 1.16 -22.50 -13.48
N PRO A 104 0.65 -22.50 -14.73
CA PRO A 104 1.36 -21.83 -15.81
C PRO A 104 1.35 -20.31 -15.67
N GLU A 105 0.37 -19.71 -15.00
CA GLU A 105 0.43 -18.27 -14.67
C GLU A 105 1.61 -17.95 -13.73
N TYR A 106 1.76 -18.71 -12.64
CA TYR A 106 2.85 -18.55 -11.70
C TYR A 106 4.21 -18.74 -12.39
N PHE A 107 4.43 -19.84 -13.11
CA PHE A 107 5.72 -20.12 -13.75
C PHE A 107 6.02 -19.22 -14.95
N ARG A 108 5.02 -18.61 -15.61
CA ARG A 108 5.27 -17.55 -16.61
C ARG A 108 5.70 -16.24 -15.95
N LYS A 109 5.14 -15.91 -14.78
CA LYS A 109 5.55 -14.75 -13.98
C LYS A 109 6.92 -14.98 -13.32
N ASN A 110 7.21 -16.23 -12.97
CA ASN A 110 8.40 -16.65 -12.23
C ASN A 110 9.11 -17.80 -12.96
N PRO A 111 9.66 -17.58 -14.16
CA PRO A 111 10.29 -18.64 -14.93
C PRO A 111 11.42 -19.31 -14.12
N PRO A 112 11.51 -20.65 -14.14
CA PRO A 112 12.59 -21.35 -13.48
C PRO A 112 13.89 -21.14 -14.28
N ALA A 113 15.03 -21.04 -13.60
CA ALA A 113 16.35 -20.82 -14.21
C ALA A 113 16.71 -21.94 -15.19
N ARG A 114 16.24 -23.17 -14.91
CA ARG A 114 16.37 -24.36 -15.77
C ARG A 114 15.11 -24.64 -16.61
N GLY A 115 14.25 -23.64 -16.81
CA GLY A 115 13.07 -23.75 -17.67
C GLY A 115 13.44 -24.01 -19.12
N LEU A 116 12.73 -24.94 -19.77
CA LEU A 116 13.03 -25.34 -21.15
C LEU A 116 12.13 -24.62 -22.15
N PHE A 117 10.84 -24.54 -21.85
CA PHE A 117 9.84 -23.90 -22.70
C PHE A 117 8.89 -23.03 -21.85
N PRO A 118 8.15 -22.08 -22.46
CA PRO A 118 7.16 -21.30 -21.73
C PRO A 118 6.13 -22.19 -21.02
N ALA A 119 5.86 -21.92 -19.75
CA ALA A 119 4.92 -22.70 -18.97
C ALA A 119 3.49 -22.61 -19.55
N LYS A 120 2.91 -23.77 -19.84
CA LYS A 120 1.54 -23.93 -20.34
C LYS A 120 0.95 -25.17 -19.69
N PHE A 121 -0.34 -25.13 -19.35
CA PHE A 121 -1.02 -26.30 -18.83
C PHE A 121 -2.47 -26.30 -19.30
N SER A 122 -2.90 -27.35 -19.98
CA SER A 122 -4.26 -27.49 -20.49
C SER A 122 -4.73 -28.93 -20.40
N MET A 123 -6.02 -29.14 -20.16
CA MET A 123 -6.62 -30.47 -20.16
C MET A 123 -7.56 -30.64 -21.34
N ILE A 124 -7.45 -31.78 -22.01
CA ILE A 124 -8.17 -32.08 -23.25
C ILE A 124 -9.18 -33.20 -22.97
N PRO A 125 -10.50 -32.93 -23.10
CA PRO A 125 -11.52 -33.88 -22.69
C PRO A 125 -11.59 -35.14 -23.54
N THR A 126 -11.30 -35.06 -24.84
CA THR A 126 -11.49 -36.20 -25.75
C THR A 126 -10.16 -36.85 -26.12
N HIS A 127 -10.09 -38.17 -26.01
CA HIS A 127 -8.87 -38.92 -26.30
C HIS A 127 -8.34 -38.70 -27.73
N GLN A 128 -9.22 -38.61 -28.73
CA GLN A 128 -8.83 -38.37 -30.12
C GLN A 128 -8.17 -36.99 -30.31
N SER A 129 -8.77 -35.93 -29.75
CA SER A 129 -8.19 -34.58 -29.86
C SER A 129 -6.87 -34.49 -29.09
N PHE A 130 -6.76 -35.18 -27.95
CA PHE A 130 -5.51 -35.28 -27.19
C PHE A 130 -4.39 -35.91 -28.03
N GLN A 131 -4.63 -37.04 -28.70
CA GLN A 131 -3.60 -37.70 -29.53
C GLN A 131 -3.18 -36.84 -30.72
N ILE A 132 -4.13 -36.16 -31.39
CA ILE A 132 -3.82 -35.24 -32.50
C ILE A 132 -2.95 -34.09 -32.01
N GLN A 133 -3.36 -33.43 -30.92
CA GLN A 133 -2.63 -32.27 -30.41
C GLN A 133 -1.28 -32.67 -29.80
N TRP A 134 -1.17 -33.87 -29.20
CA TRP A 134 0.09 -34.44 -28.75
C TRP A 134 1.04 -34.68 -29.92
N PHE A 135 0.55 -35.26 -31.01
CA PHE A 135 1.33 -35.46 -32.23
C PHE A 135 1.86 -34.14 -32.78
N LEU A 136 1.00 -33.13 -32.92
CA LEU A 136 1.38 -31.83 -33.47
C LEU A 136 2.34 -31.04 -32.57
N THR A 137 2.17 -31.13 -31.25
CA THR A 137 2.94 -30.32 -30.30
C THR A 137 4.28 -30.96 -29.93
N TYR A 138 4.33 -32.30 -29.82
CA TYR A 138 5.50 -33.02 -29.32
C TYR A 138 6.13 -33.93 -30.37
N ALA A 139 5.37 -34.88 -30.90
CA ALA A 139 5.93 -35.97 -31.72
C ALA A 139 6.49 -35.45 -33.04
N LEU A 140 5.71 -34.65 -33.77
CA LEU A 140 6.06 -34.12 -35.08
C LEU A 140 7.30 -33.22 -35.03
N PRO A 141 7.38 -32.18 -34.18
CA PRO A 141 8.59 -31.36 -34.07
C PRO A 141 9.84 -32.16 -33.68
N SER A 142 9.71 -33.12 -32.75
CA SER A 142 10.84 -33.94 -32.32
C SER A 142 11.35 -34.86 -33.43
N SER A 143 10.45 -35.51 -34.18
CA SER A 143 10.79 -36.35 -35.34
C SER A 143 11.40 -35.55 -36.49
N VAL A 144 10.85 -34.37 -36.81
CA VAL A 144 11.39 -33.48 -37.84
C VAL A 144 12.79 -33.01 -37.46
N TYR A 145 12.98 -32.55 -36.21
CA TYR A 145 14.29 -32.08 -35.75
C TYR A 145 15.33 -33.20 -35.73
N SER A 146 14.96 -34.41 -35.31
CA SER A 146 15.86 -35.58 -35.37
C SER A 146 16.27 -35.93 -36.79
N THR A 147 15.34 -35.88 -37.75
CA THR A 147 15.63 -36.16 -39.16
C THR A 147 16.57 -35.11 -39.75
N VAL A 148 16.31 -33.82 -39.48
CA VAL A 148 17.15 -32.71 -39.95
C VAL A 148 18.54 -32.77 -39.30
N ALA A 149 18.63 -33.06 -38.00
CA ALA A 149 19.89 -33.18 -37.27
C ALA A 149 20.75 -34.34 -37.78
N ASN A 150 20.15 -35.50 -38.05
CA ASN A 150 20.86 -36.64 -38.63
C ASN A 150 21.34 -36.35 -40.05
N LYS A 151 20.53 -35.63 -40.84
CA LYS A 151 20.87 -35.25 -42.22
C LYS A 151 21.95 -34.16 -42.27
N SER A 152 22.00 -33.25 -41.29
CA SER A 152 23.01 -32.19 -41.23
C SER A 152 24.38 -32.71 -40.76
N GLY A 153 24.45 -33.90 -40.15
CA GLY A 153 25.70 -34.52 -39.70
C GLY A 153 26.40 -33.78 -38.54
N HIS A 154 25.82 -32.70 -38.04
CA HIS A 154 26.45 -31.86 -37.03
C HIS A 154 26.29 -32.49 -35.63
N PRO A 155 27.38 -32.85 -34.93
CA PRO A 155 27.31 -33.65 -33.69
C PRO A 155 26.52 -32.94 -32.57
N GLY A 156 26.56 -31.60 -32.52
CA GLY A 156 25.75 -30.82 -31.56
C GLY A 156 24.24 -30.92 -31.81
N HIS A 157 23.80 -30.93 -33.07
CA HIS A 157 22.37 -31.01 -33.41
C HIS A 157 21.81 -32.40 -33.14
N ILE A 158 22.59 -33.45 -33.45
CA ILE A 158 22.23 -34.84 -33.16
C ILE A 158 22.04 -35.03 -31.64
N LYS A 159 22.96 -34.49 -30.83
CA LYS A 159 22.87 -34.55 -29.36
C LYS A 159 21.63 -33.81 -28.83
N ASN A 160 21.31 -32.63 -29.37
CA ASN A 160 20.14 -31.85 -28.95
C ASN A 160 18.82 -32.53 -29.37
N ALA A 161 18.78 -33.17 -30.55
CA ALA A 161 17.62 -33.90 -31.00
C ALA A 161 17.35 -35.14 -30.12
N ALA A 162 18.40 -35.87 -29.73
CA ALA A 162 18.29 -36.98 -28.80
C ALA A 162 17.75 -36.53 -27.42
N LYS A 163 18.20 -35.39 -26.91
CA LYS A 163 17.67 -34.80 -25.67
C LYS A 163 16.19 -34.43 -25.79
N LEU A 164 15.77 -33.80 -26.89
CA LEU A 164 14.38 -33.43 -27.13
C LEU A 164 13.46 -34.66 -27.20
N TRP A 165 13.94 -35.75 -27.83
CA TRP A 165 13.23 -37.02 -27.85
C TRP A 165 13.08 -37.63 -26.44
N GLN A 166 14.15 -37.65 -25.65
CA GLN A 166 14.11 -38.11 -24.26
C GLN A 166 13.13 -37.31 -23.40
N LEU A 167 13.08 -35.98 -23.57
CA LEU A 167 12.12 -35.11 -22.88
C LEU A 167 10.68 -35.45 -23.28
N THR A 168 10.42 -35.65 -24.57
CA THR A 168 9.10 -36.02 -25.09
C THR A 168 8.64 -37.37 -24.52
N TRP A 169 9.54 -38.35 -24.44
CA TRP A 169 9.25 -39.65 -23.86
C TRP A 169 8.94 -39.58 -22.36
N ARG A 170 9.73 -38.81 -21.60
CA ARG A 170 9.47 -38.57 -20.17
C ARG A 170 8.12 -37.89 -19.94
N ALA A 171 7.78 -36.89 -20.75
CA ALA A 171 6.47 -36.25 -20.71
C ALA A 171 5.35 -37.26 -20.96
N ARG A 172 5.51 -38.17 -21.95
CA ARG A 172 4.51 -39.21 -22.23
C ARG A 172 4.32 -40.16 -21.04
N ASN A 173 5.39 -40.59 -20.40
CA ASN A 173 5.29 -41.47 -19.24
C ASN A 173 4.55 -40.81 -18.07
N LEU A 174 4.75 -39.51 -17.84
CA LEU A 174 3.97 -38.76 -16.86
C LEU A 174 2.49 -38.76 -17.23
N VAL A 175 2.14 -38.55 -18.50
CA VAL A 175 0.74 -38.62 -18.94
C VAL A 175 0.14 -39.99 -18.63
N GLU A 176 0.80 -41.09 -19.01
CA GLU A 176 0.27 -42.44 -18.81
C GLU A 176 0.15 -42.80 -17.32
N LEU A 177 1.09 -42.34 -16.49
CA LEU A 177 1.07 -42.58 -15.04
C LEU A 177 -0.14 -41.91 -14.37
N PHE A 178 -0.50 -40.69 -14.80
CA PHE A 178 -1.57 -39.90 -14.19
C PHE A 178 -2.93 -40.06 -14.86
N LYS A 179 -2.99 -40.70 -16.03
CA LYS A 179 -4.22 -40.92 -16.81
C LYS A 179 -5.41 -41.46 -15.98
N PRO A 180 -5.24 -42.45 -15.07
CA PRO A 180 -6.35 -42.95 -14.26
C PRO A 180 -6.98 -41.89 -13.32
N PHE A 181 -6.21 -40.89 -12.92
CA PHE A 181 -6.62 -39.81 -12.01
C PHE A 181 -7.14 -38.57 -12.74
N THR A 182 -6.75 -38.38 -14.00
CA THR A 182 -7.17 -37.21 -14.79
C THR A 182 -8.40 -37.50 -15.64
N GLU A 183 -8.56 -38.74 -16.13
CA GLU A 183 -9.73 -39.15 -16.92
C GLU A 183 -10.94 -39.52 -16.04
N ASN A 184 -10.70 -40.05 -14.83
CA ASN A 184 -11.77 -40.43 -13.90
C ASN A 184 -11.89 -39.44 -12.74
N GLN A 185 -13.11 -39.28 -12.23
CA GLN A 185 -13.38 -38.54 -11.00
C GLN A 185 -13.57 -39.51 -9.84
N TRP A 186 -12.83 -39.28 -8.76
CA TRP A 186 -12.92 -40.05 -7.52
C TRP A 186 -13.55 -39.17 -6.43
N ILE A 187 -14.51 -39.73 -5.69
CA ILE A 187 -15.23 -39.00 -4.62
C ILE A 187 -15.13 -39.82 -3.35
N PHE A 188 -14.49 -39.26 -2.34
CA PHE A 188 -14.33 -39.87 -1.02
C PHE A 188 -15.17 -39.11 0.01
N VAL A 189 -16.09 -39.81 0.66
CA VAL A 189 -16.97 -39.24 1.71
C VAL A 189 -16.28 -39.38 3.07
N ALA A 190 -16.20 -38.28 3.82
CA ALA A 190 -15.50 -38.19 5.10
C ALA A 190 -16.43 -37.91 6.31
N ASP A 191 -17.71 -38.30 6.25
CA ASP A 191 -18.71 -37.98 7.28
C ASP A 191 -18.33 -38.41 8.72
N ALA A 192 -17.52 -39.47 8.87
CA ALA A 192 -17.08 -39.98 10.16
C ALA A 192 -16.04 -39.06 10.84
N SER A 193 -15.18 -38.38 10.08
CA SER A 193 -14.18 -37.45 10.63
C SER A 193 -14.87 -36.21 11.19
N GLU A 194 -15.84 -35.67 10.45
CA GLU A 194 -16.57 -34.48 10.85
C GLU A 194 -17.40 -34.70 12.13
N LYS A 195 -17.99 -35.88 12.30
CA LYS A 195 -18.77 -36.19 13.51
C LYS A 195 -17.91 -36.50 14.73
N ALA A 196 -16.82 -37.27 14.55
CA ALA A 196 -16.02 -37.78 15.66
C ALA A 196 -14.92 -36.81 16.12
N LEU A 197 -14.34 -36.03 15.20
CA LEU A 197 -13.14 -35.21 15.48
C LEU A 197 -13.43 -33.73 15.67
N LYS A 198 -14.49 -33.18 15.05
CA LYS A 198 -14.84 -31.75 15.10
C LYS A 198 -14.98 -31.18 16.51
N PRO A 199 -15.50 -31.92 17.53
CA PRO A 199 -15.54 -31.42 18.91
C PRO A 199 -14.17 -31.13 19.53
N TYR A 200 -13.11 -31.74 18.98
CA TYR A 200 -11.73 -31.61 19.48
C TYR A 200 -10.86 -30.71 18.59
N ALA A 201 -11.40 -30.22 17.47
CA ALA A 201 -10.68 -29.35 16.57
C ALA A 201 -10.49 -27.96 17.21
N THR A 202 -9.29 -27.39 17.05
CA THR A 202 -8.95 -26.04 17.51
C THR A 202 -8.49 -25.20 16.32
N LYS A 203 -8.21 -23.91 16.56
CA LYS A 203 -7.60 -23.03 15.54
C LYS A 203 -6.29 -23.59 14.99
N ASP A 204 -5.51 -24.27 15.82
CA ASP A 204 -4.21 -24.83 15.43
C ASP A 204 -4.35 -26.23 14.81
N PHE A 205 -5.33 -27.03 15.29
CA PHE A 205 -5.63 -28.38 14.80
C PHE A 205 -6.99 -28.42 14.08
N TRP A 206 -7.03 -27.82 12.89
CA TRP A 206 -8.20 -27.76 12.03
C TRP A 206 -8.33 -29.04 11.17
N ILE A 207 -9.57 -29.39 10.81
CA ILE A 207 -9.90 -30.54 9.95
C ILE A 207 -10.96 -30.22 8.89
N ASP A 208 -11.43 -28.97 8.84
CA ASP A 208 -12.48 -28.56 7.91
C ASP A 208 -11.88 -28.20 6.54
N SER A 209 -12.24 -28.97 5.51
CA SER A 209 -11.78 -28.74 4.15
C SER A 209 -12.42 -27.49 3.50
N HIS A 210 -13.53 -26.97 4.05
CA HIS A 210 -14.17 -25.75 3.53
C HIS A 210 -13.27 -24.53 3.66
N GLU A 211 -12.43 -24.49 4.68
CA GLU A 211 -11.48 -23.40 4.95
C GLU A 211 -10.28 -23.38 4.00
N ILE A 212 -10.13 -24.40 3.14
CA ILE A 212 -9.02 -24.48 2.19
C ILE A 212 -9.27 -23.53 1.01
N VAL A 213 -8.50 -22.43 0.97
CA VAL A 213 -8.42 -21.55 -0.20
C VAL A 213 -7.50 -22.17 -1.26
N TRP A 214 -8.07 -22.97 -2.15
CA TRP A 214 -7.36 -23.75 -3.15
C TRP A 214 -6.44 -22.94 -4.07
N ASP A 215 -6.85 -21.75 -4.47
CA ASP A 215 -6.04 -20.86 -5.32
C ASP A 215 -4.68 -20.58 -4.67
N ARG A 216 -4.71 -20.25 -3.38
CA ARG A 216 -3.51 -19.95 -2.59
C ARG A 216 -2.69 -21.21 -2.32
N TYR A 217 -3.37 -22.32 -2.03
CA TYR A 217 -2.71 -23.59 -1.82
C TYR A 217 -1.85 -23.96 -3.04
N VAL A 218 -2.41 -23.87 -4.26
CA VAL A 218 -1.69 -24.18 -5.51
C VAL A 218 -0.53 -23.21 -5.77
N VAL A 219 -0.72 -21.90 -5.54
CA VAL A 219 0.36 -20.91 -5.73
C VAL A 219 1.51 -21.16 -4.76
N ASN A 220 1.23 -21.37 -3.47
CA ASN A 220 2.28 -21.64 -2.49
C ASN A 220 2.96 -23.00 -2.76
N TYR A 221 2.21 -23.98 -3.26
CA TYR A 221 2.78 -25.25 -3.72
C TYR A 221 3.79 -25.03 -4.86
N CYS A 222 3.49 -24.18 -5.84
CA CYS A 222 4.42 -23.81 -6.90
C CYS A 222 5.68 -23.09 -6.38
N VAL A 223 5.53 -22.23 -5.37
CA VAL A 223 6.66 -21.58 -4.68
C VAL A 223 7.53 -22.63 -3.99
N GLY A 224 6.91 -23.58 -3.27
CA GLY A 224 7.62 -24.71 -2.66
C GLY A 224 8.36 -25.57 -3.68
N LEU A 225 7.74 -25.87 -4.83
CA LEU A 225 8.41 -26.59 -5.92
C LEU A 225 9.67 -25.86 -6.40
N LYS A 226 9.60 -24.53 -6.54
CA LYS A 226 10.73 -23.73 -6.99
C LYS A 226 11.84 -23.63 -5.93
N LYS A 227 11.45 -23.38 -4.68
CA LYS A 227 12.38 -23.25 -3.55
C LYS A 227 13.06 -24.57 -3.20
N TYR A 228 12.27 -25.61 -2.95
CA TYR A 228 12.78 -26.87 -2.41
C TYR A 228 13.22 -27.86 -3.50
N MET A 229 12.53 -27.93 -4.64
CA MET A 229 12.83 -28.94 -5.69
C MET A 229 13.78 -28.42 -6.77
N LEU A 230 13.70 -27.14 -7.12
CA LEU A 230 14.65 -26.52 -8.04
C LEU A 230 15.85 -25.88 -7.33
N HIS A 231 15.82 -25.81 -6.00
CA HIS A 231 16.83 -25.13 -5.17
C HIS A 231 17.10 -23.69 -5.62
N GLU A 232 16.05 -23.01 -6.09
CA GLU A 232 16.14 -21.61 -6.48
C GLU A 232 15.81 -20.72 -5.29
N GLU A 233 16.52 -19.60 -5.16
CA GLU A 233 16.20 -18.59 -4.15
C GLU A 233 14.89 -17.90 -4.52
N VAL A 234 13.90 -18.08 -3.66
CA VAL A 234 12.56 -17.51 -3.83
C VAL A 234 12.18 -16.80 -2.54
N ILE A 235 11.61 -15.61 -2.69
CA ILE A 235 11.02 -14.88 -1.59
C ILE A 235 9.77 -15.62 -1.12
N ASP A 236 9.78 -16.04 0.14
CA ASP A 236 8.67 -16.76 0.75
C ASP A 236 7.37 -15.96 0.64
N VAL A 237 6.28 -16.68 0.32
CA VAL A 237 4.94 -16.11 0.43
C VAL A 237 4.66 -16.06 1.92
N ASP A 238 4.65 -14.86 2.49
CA ASP A 238 4.32 -14.65 3.90
C ASP A 238 3.10 -15.50 4.28
N ILE A 239 3.22 -16.28 5.35
CA ILE A 239 2.14 -17.18 5.81
C ILE A 239 1.22 -16.41 6.74
N GLU A 240 1.79 -15.51 7.56
CA GLU A 240 1.14 -14.77 8.65
C GLU A 240 0.60 -13.40 8.19
N GLY A 241 1.28 -12.72 7.27
CA GLY A 241 0.83 -11.45 6.68
C GLY A 241 -0.39 -11.55 5.75
N VAL A 242 -1.00 -12.73 5.64
CA VAL A 242 -1.95 -13.09 4.57
C VAL A 242 -3.26 -13.63 5.13
N ASN A 243 -3.71 -13.06 6.25
CA ASN A 243 -5.15 -12.99 6.51
C ASN A 243 -5.87 -12.08 5.50
N GLN A 244 -5.14 -11.39 4.61
CA GLN A 244 -5.71 -10.56 3.55
C GLN A 244 -5.43 -11.18 2.19
N THR A 245 -6.40 -11.88 1.62
CA THR A 245 -6.37 -12.28 0.20
C THR A 245 -6.32 -11.02 -0.66
N GLN A 246 -5.16 -10.76 -1.25
CA GLN A 246 -5.01 -9.74 -2.29
C GLN A 246 -5.50 -10.33 -3.62
N LEU A 247 -6.73 -10.01 -4.02
CA LEU A 247 -7.11 -10.08 -5.42
C LEU A 247 -6.33 -9.00 -6.15
N ALA A 248 -5.33 -9.41 -6.92
CA ALA A 248 -4.90 -8.59 -8.04
C ALA A 248 -6.07 -8.54 -9.04
N LEU A 249 -6.76 -7.39 -9.12
CA LEU A 249 -7.58 -7.00 -10.27
C LEU A 249 -6.66 -6.91 -11.49
N SER A 250 -6.38 -8.06 -12.08
CA SER A 250 -5.69 -8.21 -13.35
C SER A 250 -6.71 -8.55 -14.43
N THR A 251 -6.40 -8.19 -15.68
CA THR A 251 -7.33 -8.39 -16.80
C THR A 251 -7.70 -9.87 -16.98
N GLY A 252 -6.76 -10.80 -16.73
CA GLY A 252 -7.01 -12.24 -16.80
C GLY A 252 -8.02 -12.65 -15.72
N ARG A 253 -7.75 -12.32 -14.46
CA ARG A 253 -8.60 -12.70 -13.35
C ARG A 253 -10.00 -12.08 -13.39
N ILE A 254 -10.20 -10.87 -13.92
CA ILE A 254 -11.55 -10.28 -14.11
C ILE A 254 -12.37 -11.02 -15.18
N LEU A 255 -11.69 -11.62 -16.18
CA LEU A 255 -12.34 -12.46 -17.19
C LEU A 255 -12.57 -13.90 -16.67
N ASP A 256 -11.70 -14.38 -15.79
CA ASP A 256 -11.77 -15.70 -15.17
C ASP A 256 -12.65 -15.73 -13.90
N TRP A 257 -12.93 -14.56 -13.29
CA TRP A 257 -13.72 -14.41 -12.05
C TRP A 257 -15.16 -14.90 -12.24
N ASP A 258 -15.66 -14.93 -13.47
CA ASP A 258 -16.99 -15.43 -13.73
C ASP A 258 -17.12 -16.04 -15.14
N PRO A 259 -16.77 -17.34 -15.30
CA PRO A 259 -16.95 -18.04 -16.57
C PRO A 259 -18.43 -18.19 -16.95
N ASP A 260 -19.37 -18.08 -15.99
CA ASP A 260 -20.82 -18.20 -16.24
C ASP A 260 -21.40 -16.88 -16.80
N HIS A 261 -20.88 -15.72 -16.40
CA HIS A 261 -21.23 -14.41 -16.98
C HIS A 261 -20.85 -14.26 -18.45
N HIS A 262 -19.81 -14.96 -18.91
CA HIS A 262 -19.19 -14.73 -20.22
C HIS A 262 -19.52 -15.79 -21.28
N ALA A 263 -20.34 -16.79 -20.95
CA ALA A 263 -20.75 -17.83 -21.88
C ALA A 263 -21.56 -17.33 -23.10
N ILE A 264 -22.03 -16.06 -23.11
CA ILE A 264 -22.95 -15.54 -24.15
C ILE A 264 -22.46 -14.26 -24.87
N SER A 265 -21.33 -13.67 -24.48
CA SER A 265 -20.83 -12.43 -25.11
C SER A 265 -19.47 -12.66 -25.76
N PHE A 266 -19.39 -12.73 -27.10
CA PHE A 266 -18.17 -12.85 -27.94
C PHE A 266 -16.86 -12.90 -27.13
N PRO A 267 -16.51 -14.06 -26.54
CA PRO A 267 -15.38 -14.17 -25.64
C PRO A 267 -14.12 -13.89 -26.45
N GLY A 268 -13.50 -12.73 -26.21
CA GLY A 268 -12.28 -12.29 -26.89
C GLY A 268 -12.38 -10.97 -27.67
N LEU A 269 -13.56 -10.59 -28.20
CA LEU A 269 -13.67 -9.36 -29.03
C LEU A 269 -14.18 -8.13 -28.26
N LEU A 270 -15.10 -8.31 -27.30
CA LEU A 270 -15.77 -7.21 -26.57
C LEU A 270 -15.91 -7.47 -25.07
N SER A 271 -14.98 -8.21 -24.48
CA SER A 271 -15.05 -8.62 -23.08
C SER A 271 -15.11 -7.43 -22.09
N ASP A 272 -14.43 -6.34 -22.39
CA ASP A 272 -14.48 -5.11 -21.59
C ASP A 272 -15.89 -4.49 -21.56
N VAL A 273 -16.59 -4.52 -22.70
CA VAL A 273 -17.96 -3.99 -22.83
C VAL A 273 -18.95 -4.92 -22.15
N ALA A 274 -18.80 -6.23 -22.33
CA ALA A 274 -19.63 -7.21 -21.64
C ALA A 274 -19.58 -6.99 -20.13
N TRP A 275 -18.37 -6.98 -19.53
CA TRP A 275 -18.15 -6.72 -18.11
C TRP A 275 -18.84 -5.43 -17.65
N ALA A 276 -18.61 -4.29 -18.30
CA ALA A 276 -19.18 -3.02 -17.84
C ALA A 276 -20.72 -2.99 -17.88
N TYR A 277 -21.35 -3.77 -18.76
CA TYR A 277 -22.80 -3.79 -18.93
C TYR A 277 -23.50 -4.99 -18.25
N THR A 278 -22.74 -5.96 -17.75
CA THR A 278 -23.22 -7.08 -16.93
C THR A 278 -22.96 -6.86 -15.45
N SER A 279 -21.80 -6.29 -15.09
CA SER A 279 -21.50 -5.84 -13.73
C SER A 279 -22.56 -4.85 -13.28
N SER A 280 -22.94 -4.92 -12.01
CA SER A 280 -23.97 -4.12 -11.34
C SER A 280 -25.44 -4.42 -11.67
N ARG A 281 -25.80 -5.54 -12.32
CA ARG A 281 -27.23 -5.90 -12.53
C ARG A 281 -27.85 -6.54 -11.27
N LYS A 282 -29.16 -6.30 -11.08
CA LYS A 282 -29.95 -7.09 -10.12
C LYS A 282 -29.96 -8.57 -10.58
N PRO A 283 -29.89 -9.54 -9.65
CA PRO A 283 -30.13 -10.95 -9.97
C PRO A 283 -31.43 -11.09 -10.79
N GLY A 284 -31.41 -11.89 -11.87
CA GLY A 284 -32.58 -12.18 -12.71
C GLY A 284 -32.93 -11.19 -13.82
N TYR A 285 -32.19 -10.09 -14.01
CA TYR A 285 -32.50 -9.05 -15.03
C TYR A 285 -32.32 -9.52 -16.49
N THR A 286 -31.59 -10.61 -16.72
CA THR A 286 -31.32 -11.15 -18.07
C THR A 286 -32.56 -11.73 -18.77
N LYS A 287 -33.61 -12.08 -18.02
CA LYS A 287 -34.84 -12.67 -18.59
C LYS A 287 -35.78 -11.66 -19.27
N SER A 288 -35.67 -10.36 -19.00
CA SER A 288 -36.68 -9.36 -19.40
C SER A 288 -36.26 -8.39 -20.51
N GLY A 289 -34.97 -8.28 -20.83
CA GLY A 289 -34.45 -7.32 -21.83
C GLY A 289 -34.54 -7.82 -23.29
N LEU A 290 -34.68 -6.88 -24.24
CA LEU A 290 -34.75 -7.16 -25.69
C LEU A 290 -33.57 -8.02 -26.18
N LEU A 291 -32.34 -7.74 -25.72
CA LEU A 291 -31.15 -8.55 -26.03
C LEU A 291 -31.19 -9.96 -25.41
N GLY A 292 -31.80 -10.11 -24.22
CA GLY A 292 -31.96 -11.42 -23.57
C GLY A 292 -33.03 -12.30 -24.22
N ARG A 293 -34.03 -11.68 -24.88
CA ARG A 293 -35.03 -12.37 -25.70
C ARG A 293 -34.52 -12.72 -27.10
N VAL A 294 -33.69 -11.85 -27.69
CA VAL A 294 -33.13 -12.04 -29.04
C VAL A 294 -31.99 -13.08 -29.05
N MET A 295 -31.19 -13.18 -27.98
CA MET A 295 -30.06 -14.12 -27.88
C MET A 295 -30.47 -15.52 -27.35
N GLY A 296 -31.71 -15.95 -27.60
CA GLY A 296 -32.31 -17.17 -27.06
C GLY A 296 -31.53 -18.46 -27.32
N ILE A 297 -30.62 -18.80 -26.40
CA ILE A 297 -30.07 -20.15 -26.22
C ILE A 297 -30.46 -20.60 -24.81
N THR A 298 -31.31 -21.61 -24.79
CA THR A 298 -31.91 -22.27 -23.64
C THR A 298 -30.86 -22.87 -22.69
N GLY A 299 -30.91 -22.52 -21.40
CA GLY A 299 -30.13 -23.19 -20.36
C GLY A 299 -29.62 -22.35 -19.18
N TRP A 300 -29.99 -21.07 -19.07
CA TRP A 300 -29.55 -20.23 -17.95
C TRP A 300 -30.30 -20.55 -16.64
N LYS A 301 -29.65 -21.32 -15.76
CA LYS A 301 -29.88 -21.25 -14.30
C LYS A 301 -28.76 -20.40 -13.73
N GLU A 302 -29.09 -19.21 -13.23
CA GLU A 302 -28.22 -18.43 -12.36
C GLU A 302 -27.75 -19.41 -11.26
N GLY A 303 -26.44 -19.70 -11.19
CA GLY A 303 -25.93 -20.67 -10.23
C GLY A 303 -26.35 -20.27 -8.82
N VAL A 304 -26.69 -21.24 -7.96
CA VAL A 304 -27.17 -20.99 -6.58
C VAL A 304 -26.18 -20.14 -5.75
N ASN A 305 -24.92 -20.05 -6.18
CA ASN A 305 -23.88 -19.23 -5.56
C ASN A 305 -23.82 -17.78 -6.10
N HIS A 306 -24.69 -17.38 -7.04
CA HIS A 306 -24.81 -15.98 -7.52
C HIS A 306 -25.37 -15.02 -6.46
N GLU A 307 -25.80 -15.53 -5.30
CA GLU A 307 -26.28 -14.72 -4.18
C GLU A 307 -25.14 -13.96 -3.47
N ALA A 308 -23.88 -14.39 -3.65
CA ALA A 308 -22.76 -13.88 -2.88
C ALA A 308 -22.10 -12.63 -3.51
N SER A 309 -22.73 -11.43 -3.52
CA SER A 309 -22.02 -10.11 -3.50
C SER A 309 -22.80 -8.83 -3.85
N HIS A 310 -24.07 -8.87 -4.22
CA HIS A 310 -24.77 -7.64 -4.63
C HIS A 310 -25.25 -6.79 -3.43
N VAL A 311 -24.67 -5.61 -3.23
CA VAL A 311 -25.19 -4.61 -2.27
C VAL A 311 -26.33 -3.81 -2.92
N PRO A 312 -27.54 -3.76 -2.33
CA PRO A 312 -28.64 -2.97 -2.86
C PRO A 312 -28.29 -1.49 -2.96
N ARG A 313 -28.59 -0.89 -4.11
CA ARG A 313 -28.42 0.56 -4.31
C ARG A 313 -29.47 1.34 -3.51
N LEU A 314 -29.04 2.45 -2.92
CA LEU A 314 -29.93 3.41 -2.30
C LEU A 314 -30.75 4.16 -3.34
N HIS A 315 -31.94 4.60 -2.95
CA HIS A 315 -32.76 5.47 -3.78
C HIS A 315 -32.08 6.83 -3.93
N VAL A 316 -31.95 7.32 -5.17
CA VAL A 316 -31.47 8.67 -5.46
C VAL A 316 -32.71 9.52 -5.71
N GLU A 317 -32.92 10.54 -4.88
CA GLU A 317 -34.04 11.47 -5.04
C GLU A 317 -33.89 12.29 -6.33
N SER A 318 -34.99 12.89 -6.78
CA SER A 318 -34.95 13.79 -7.93
C SER A 318 -34.09 15.02 -7.61
N VAL A 319 -33.50 15.63 -8.64
CA VAL A 319 -32.69 16.87 -8.49
C VAL A 319 -33.50 17.98 -7.78
N GLY A 320 -34.81 18.04 -8.02
CA GLY A 320 -35.71 18.97 -7.32
C GLY A 320 -35.89 18.63 -5.84
N GLY A 321 -36.04 17.34 -5.49
CA GLY A 321 -36.12 16.88 -4.11
C GLY A 321 -34.85 17.19 -3.32
N LEU A 322 -33.69 16.84 -3.88
CA LEU A 322 -32.38 17.20 -3.33
C LEU A 322 -32.26 18.71 -3.09
N ARG A 323 -32.61 19.52 -4.11
CA ARG A 323 -32.51 20.98 -4.02
C ARG A 323 -33.35 21.52 -2.89
N ASN A 324 -34.59 21.06 -2.77
CA ASN A 324 -35.49 21.50 -1.71
C ASN A 324 -34.96 21.08 -0.34
N SER A 325 -34.52 19.83 -0.16
CA SER A 325 -33.99 19.36 1.13
C SER A 325 -32.77 20.14 1.62
N VAL A 326 -31.89 20.58 0.71
CA VAL A 326 -30.69 21.33 1.07
C VAL A 326 -31.00 22.82 1.31
N LEU A 327 -31.77 23.46 0.43
CA LEU A 327 -32.08 24.89 0.53
C LEU A 327 -33.01 25.21 1.71
N GLU A 328 -33.92 24.31 2.06
CA GLU A 328 -34.82 24.45 3.22
C GLU A 328 -34.15 24.07 4.55
N SER A 329 -32.88 23.67 4.55
CA SER A 329 -32.17 23.37 5.79
C SER A 329 -31.98 24.64 6.63
N GLU A 330 -32.15 24.53 7.94
CA GLU A 330 -32.07 25.66 8.89
C GLU A 330 -30.76 26.44 8.74
N VAL A 331 -29.64 25.73 8.56
CA VAL A 331 -28.30 26.33 8.39
C VAL A 331 -28.22 27.17 7.12
N VAL A 332 -28.85 26.73 6.03
CA VAL A 332 -28.86 27.48 4.75
C VAL A 332 -29.82 28.65 4.81
N ARG A 333 -31.03 28.47 5.39
CA ARG A 333 -31.99 29.58 5.55
C ARG A 333 -31.43 30.70 6.41
N ALA A 334 -30.80 30.37 7.54
CA ALA A 334 -30.12 31.35 8.39
C ALA A 334 -29.01 32.11 7.64
N ALA A 335 -28.17 31.40 6.87
CA ALA A 335 -27.10 32.02 6.10
C ALA A 335 -27.62 32.91 4.94
N ILE A 336 -28.77 32.57 4.35
CA ILE A 336 -29.46 33.39 3.34
C ILE A 336 -29.94 34.69 3.98
N GLU A 337 -30.62 34.61 5.13
CA GLU A 337 -31.12 35.78 5.86
C GLU A 337 -30.00 36.70 6.34
N GLU A 338 -28.92 36.14 6.90
CA GLU A 338 -27.74 36.89 7.35
C GLU A 338 -27.06 37.63 6.19
N ARG A 339 -26.92 36.98 5.03
CA ARG A 339 -26.30 37.62 3.87
C ARG A 339 -27.21 38.69 3.26
N ALA A 340 -28.51 38.44 3.18
CA ALA A 340 -29.49 39.40 2.68
C ALA A 340 -29.51 40.68 3.52
N THR A 341 -29.52 40.53 4.85
CA THR A 341 -29.47 41.67 5.80
C THR A 341 -28.15 42.41 5.75
N THR A 342 -27.01 41.69 5.74
CA THR A 342 -25.67 42.30 5.74
C THR A 342 -25.34 43.03 4.44
N GLN A 343 -25.76 42.50 3.28
CA GLN A 343 -25.46 43.06 1.96
C GLN A 343 -26.59 43.93 1.40
N GLY A 344 -27.72 44.07 2.12
CA GLY A 344 -28.89 44.83 1.66
C GLY A 344 -29.50 44.26 0.37
N MET A 345 -29.42 42.95 0.17
CA MET A 345 -29.90 42.24 -1.02
C MET A 345 -31.30 41.67 -0.78
N ASP A 346 -32.08 41.53 -1.84
CA ASP A 346 -33.37 40.84 -1.77
C ASP A 346 -33.19 39.34 -1.47
N LEU A 347 -34.09 38.77 -0.67
CA LEU A 347 -34.01 37.36 -0.25
C LEU A 347 -34.04 36.41 -1.46
N ASP A 348 -34.84 36.70 -2.48
CA ASP A 348 -34.93 35.85 -3.67
C ASP A 348 -33.63 35.87 -4.49
N ASP A 349 -32.91 36.99 -4.49
CA ASP A 349 -31.61 37.09 -5.16
C ASP A 349 -30.57 36.22 -4.47
N VAL A 350 -30.53 36.22 -3.14
CA VAL A 350 -29.61 35.40 -2.35
C VAL A 350 -29.97 33.91 -2.43
N GLU A 351 -31.27 33.58 -2.44
CA GLU A 351 -31.73 32.20 -2.64
C GLU A 351 -31.35 31.68 -4.04
N ARG A 352 -31.46 32.51 -5.08
CA ARG A 352 -30.97 32.20 -6.43
C ARG A 352 -29.46 31.95 -6.45
N GLN A 353 -28.68 32.71 -5.68
CA GLN A 353 -27.25 32.46 -5.52
C GLN A 353 -26.98 31.11 -4.86
N ALA A 354 -27.67 30.80 -3.74
CA ALA A 354 -27.54 29.52 -3.05
C ALA A 354 -27.91 28.32 -3.96
N SER A 355 -28.99 28.44 -4.74
CA SER A 355 -29.39 27.43 -5.72
C SER A 355 -28.34 27.25 -6.83
N SER A 356 -27.71 28.33 -7.28
CA SER A 356 -26.63 28.27 -8.27
C SER A 356 -25.37 27.59 -7.71
N MET A 357 -25.01 27.91 -6.46
CA MET A 357 -23.91 27.25 -5.74
C MET A 357 -24.17 25.74 -5.61
N LEU A 358 -25.37 25.35 -5.18
CA LEU A 358 -25.77 23.94 -5.06
C LEU A 358 -25.77 23.22 -6.40
N SER A 359 -26.30 23.84 -7.46
CA SER A 359 -26.33 23.26 -8.81
C SER A 359 -24.93 23.03 -9.36
N THR A 360 -24.00 23.95 -9.06
CA THR A 360 -22.59 23.80 -9.43
C THR A 360 -21.91 22.69 -8.64
N MET A 361 -22.23 22.54 -7.35
CA MET A 361 -21.64 21.57 -6.44
C MET A 361 -22.16 20.14 -6.65
N ALA A 362 -23.48 19.96 -6.71
CA ALA A 362 -24.14 18.67 -6.57
C ALA A 362 -23.81 17.63 -7.67
N ALA A 363 -23.66 16.38 -7.26
CA ALA A 363 -23.51 15.24 -8.16
C ALA A 363 -24.85 14.84 -8.80
N GLN A 364 -24.82 14.20 -9.96
CA GLN A 364 -26.00 13.76 -10.71
C GLN A 364 -25.90 12.28 -11.07
N LEU A 365 -25.80 11.42 -10.05
CA LEU A 365 -25.44 10.01 -10.23
C LEU A 365 -26.38 9.28 -11.22
N ASP A 366 -25.85 8.87 -12.38
CA ASP A 366 -26.51 8.03 -13.38
C ASP A 366 -25.68 6.78 -13.66
N TYR A 367 -26.22 5.63 -13.29
CA TYR A 367 -25.54 4.35 -13.49
C TYR A 367 -25.36 3.96 -14.97
N LYS A 368 -26.09 4.56 -15.92
CA LYS A 368 -25.77 4.37 -17.35
C LYS A 368 -24.42 4.98 -17.69
N SER A 369 -24.14 6.16 -17.15
CA SER A 369 -22.86 6.85 -17.30
C SER A 369 -21.77 6.21 -16.47
N VAL A 370 -22.06 5.77 -15.24
CA VAL A 370 -21.11 4.98 -14.42
C VAL A 370 -20.60 3.76 -15.18
N ARG A 371 -21.46 3.02 -15.89
CA ARG A 371 -21.02 1.85 -16.68
C ARG A 371 -20.10 2.23 -17.83
N LYS A 372 -20.42 3.31 -18.56
CA LYS A 372 -19.53 3.83 -19.62
C LYS A 372 -18.18 4.23 -19.04
N PHE A 373 -18.20 4.84 -17.85
CA PHE A 373 -16.98 5.29 -17.19
C PHE A 373 -16.17 4.12 -16.64
N GLY A 374 -16.80 3.13 -16.01
CA GLY A 374 -16.15 1.90 -15.57
C GLY A 374 -15.46 1.16 -16.72
N TRP A 375 -16.09 1.08 -17.89
CA TRP A 375 -15.45 0.56 -19.11
C TRP A 375 -14.19 1.36 -19.51
N LEU A 376 -14.29 2.69 -19.49
CA LEU A 376 -13.17 3.58 -19.81
C LEU A 376 -12.02 3.39 -18.82
N LEU A 377 -12.31 3.42 -17.52
CA LEU A 377 -11.35 3.22 -16.43
C LEU A 377 -10.68 1.85 -16.52
N ARG A 378 -11.44 0.79 -16.85
CA ARG A 378 -10.85 -0.55 -17.06
C ARG A 378 -9.82 -0.56 -18.20
N LYS A 379 -10.13 0.10 -19.32
CA LYS A 379 -9.18 0.23 -20.44
C LYS A 379 -7.95 1.03 -20.06
N VAL A 380 -8.16 2.12 -19.32
CA VAL A 380 -7.11 3.01 -18.82
C VAL A 380 -6.16 2.25 -17.89
N CYS A 381 -6.70 1.65 -16.83
CA CYS A 381 -5.93 0.93 -15.83
C CYS A 381 -5.14 -0.23 -16.43
N ARG A 382 -5.73 -1.01 -17.35
CA ARG A 382 -5.03 -2.12 -18.04
C ARG A 382 -3.84 -1.65 -18.89
N ASN A 383 -3.98 -0.47 -19.50
CA ASN A 383 -2.92 0.06 -20.34
C ASN A 383 -1.81 0.70 -19.51
N MET A 384 -2.10 1.29 -18.35
CA MET A 384 -1.12 2.01 -17.53
C MET A 384 -0.41 1.12 -16.51
N TYR A 385 -1.16 0.25 -15.83
CA TYR A 385 -0.69 -0.55 -14.70
C TYR A 385 -0.67 -2.05 -15.03
N ASP A 386 0.21 -2.79 -14.37
CA ASP A 386 0.27 -4.24 -14.51
C ASP A 386 -0.90 -4.92 -13.81
N GLN A 387 -1.15 -4.53 -12.55
CA GLN A 387 -2.12 -5.12 -11.64
C GLN A 387 -2.56 -4.09 -10.58
N ILE A 388 -3.78 -4.25 -10.05
CA ILE A 388 -4.26 -3.51 -8.89
C ILE A 388 -4.57 -4.53 -7.79
N HIS A 389 -3.75 -4.61 -6.76
CA HIS A 389 -3.96 -5.47 -5.60
C HIS A 389 -4.98 -4.83 -4.67
N VAL A 390 -6.10 -5.51 -4.41
CA VAL A 390 -7.17 -5.03 -3.54
C VAL A 390 -7.31 -5.96 -2.34
N ASP A 391 -7.38 -5.40 -1.15
CA ASP A 391 -7.70 -6.13 0.07
C ASP A 391 -9.18 -6.55 0.11
N GLU A 392 -9.44 -7.82 -0.20
CA GLU A 392 -10.79 -8.39 -0.22
C GLU A 392 -11.44 -8.46 1.16
N THR A 393 -10.64 -8.61 2.21
CA THR A 393 -11.18 -8.83 3.56
C THR A 393 -11.80 -7.55 4.09
N GLY A 394 -11.09 -6.43 3.97
CA GLY A 394 -11.64 -5.12 4.27
C GLY A 394 -12.80 -4.76 3.34
N LEU A 395 -12.72 -5.11 2.04
CA LEU A 395 -13.82 -4.87 1.11
C LEU A 395 -15.08 -5.69 1.47
N THR A 396 -14.91 -6.94 1.91
CA THR A 396 -16.00 -7.80 2.39
C THR A 396 -16.65 -7.22 3.64
N ARG A 397 -15.85 -6.71 4.57
CA ARG A 397 -16.36 -6.02 5.76
C ARG A 397 -17.18 -4.78 5.40
N ILE A 398 -16.70 -3.95 4.47
CA ILE A 398 -17.44 -2.79 3.97
C ILE A 398 -18.76 -3.24 3.32
N ARG A 399 -18.73 -4.31 2.53
CA ARG A 399 -19.91 -4.89 1.89
C ARG A 399 -20.94 -5.33 2.93
N GLU A 400 -20.53 -6.01 4.00
CA GLU A 400 -21.40 -6.42 5.10
C GLU A 400 -22.02 -5.22 5.82
N LEU A 401 -21.21 -4.19 6.14
CA LEU A 401 -21.68 -2.94 6.74
C LEU A 401 -22.78 -2.27 5.91
N LEU A 402 -22.58 -2.21 4.58
CA LEU A 402 -23.53 -1.61 3.65
C LEU A 402 -24.78 -2.48 3.42
N ALA A 403 -24.61 -3.79 3.31
CA ALA A 403 -25.70 -4.73 3.05
C ALA A 403 -26.67 -4.80 4.24
N GLU A 404 -26.14 -4.81 5.46
CA GLU A 404 -26.91 -4.84 6.70
C GLU A 404 -27.46 -3.46 7.10
N ARG A 405 -27.07 -2.39 6.39
CA ARG A 405 -27.44 -0.99 6.69
C ARG A 405 -27.13 -0.59 8.13
N ARG A 406 -25.99 -1.06 8.66
CA ARG A 406 -25.58 -0.77 10.05
C ARG A 406 -25.33 0.71 10.31
N GLY A 407 -24.98 1.49 9.29
CA GLY A 407 -24.73 2.92 9.39
C GLY A 407 -24.22 3.51 8.08
N SER A 408 -23.96 4.82 8.08
CA SER A 408 -23.34 5.52 6.95
C SER A 408 -21.84 5.25 6.92
N VAL A 409 -21.28 5.04 5.73
CA VAL A 409 -19.86 4.70 5.54
C VAL A 409 -19.15 5.84 4.82
N VAL A 410 -18.01 6.26 5.34
CA VAL A 410 -17.18 7.33 4.75
C VAL A 410 -15.78 6.77 4.49
N LEU A 411 -15.33 6.83 3.25
CA LEU A 411 -14.02 6.37 2.81
C LEU A 411 -13.03 7.53 2.88
N VAL A 412 -11.89 7.29 3.51
CA VAL A 412 -10.81 8.27 3.62
C VAL A 412 -9.53 7.70 3.02
N PRO A 413 -9.34 7.84 1.69
CA PRO A 413 -8.12 7.39 1.03
C PRO A 413 -6.91 8.32 1.22
N THR A 414 -5.70 7.77 1.09
CA THR A 414 -4.46 8.55 0.88
C THR A 414 -4.43 9.19 -0.51
N HIS A 415 -3.75 10.33 -0.68
CA HIS A 415 -3.72 11.05 -1.96
C HIS A 415 -2.29 11.18 -2.53
N ARG A 416 -1.96 10.30 -3.47
CA ARG A 416 -0.64 10.16 -4.11
C ARG A 416 -0.65 10.49 -5.60
N SER A 417 -1.74 10.23 -6.31
CA SER A 417 -1.85 10.35 -7.76
C SER A 417 -3.20 10.94 -8.21
N TYR A 418 -3.26 11.51 -9.42
CA TYR A 418 -4.49 11.96 -10.07
C TYR A 418 -5.51 10.83 -10.28
N VAL A 419 -5.06 9.56 -10.27
CA VAL A 419 -5.93 8.40 -10.46
C VAL A 419 -6.67 8.02 -9.18
N ASP A 420 -6.20 8.45 -7.99
CA ASP A 420 -6.80 8.06 -6.69
C ASP A 420 -8.28 8.42 -6.61
N PHE A 421 -8.61 9.63 -7.07
CA PHE A 421 -9.98 10.16 -7.14
C PHE A 421 -10.94 9.24 -7.91
N LEU A 422 -10.46 8.37 -8.80
CA LEU A 422 -11.27 7.46 -9.60
C LEU A 422 -11.09 5.99 -9.20
N LEU A 423 -10.07 5.70 -8.41
CA LEU A 423 -9.67 4.33 -8.09
C LEU A 423 -10.72 3.63 -7.21
N MET A 424 -11.24 4.30 -6.18
CA MET A 424 -12.28 3.73 -5.31
C MET A 424 -13.56 3.49 -6.07
N SER A 425 -13.99 4.43 -6.91
CA SER A 425 -15.15 4.25 -7.80
C SER A 425 -14.98 3.06 -8.74
N TYR A 426 -13.78 2.87 -9.30
CA TYR A 426 -13.47 1.72 -10.15
C TYR A 426 -13.52 0.40 -9.37
N VAL A 427 -12.89 0.34 -8.19
CA VAL A 427 -12.87 -0.85 -7.34
C VAL A 427 -14.29 -1.20 -6.89
N PHE A 428 -15.06 -0.26 -6.37
CA PHE A 428 -16.43 -0.49 -5.91
C PHE A 428 -17.32 -0.98 -7.06
N PHE A 429 -17.20 -0.37 -8.24
CA PHE A 429 -17.90 -0.83 -9.44
C PHE A 429 -17.49 -2.26 -9.86
N ALA A 430 -16.19 -2.58 -9.78
CA ALA A 430 -15.68 -3.90 -10.14
C ALA A 430 -16.17 -5.02 -9.22
N TYR A 431 -16.41 -4.72 -7.95
CA TYR A 431 -16.90 -5.65 -6.93
C TYR A 431 -18.42 -5.57 -6.70
N ASN A 432 -19.18 -4.95 -7.60
CA ASN A 432 -20.64 -4.80 -7.51
C ASN A 432 -21.15 -4.07 -6.25
N ILE A 433 -20.35 -3.15 -5.72
CA ILE A 433 -20.71 -2.25 -4.62
C ILE A 433 -21.15 -0.89 -5.21
N PRO A 434 -22.19 -0.22 -4.66
CA PRO A 434 -22.57 1.13 -5.07
C PRO A 434 -21.38 2.09 -5.04
N VAL A 435 -21.16 2.84 -6.14
CA VAL A 435 -20.04 3.78 -6.23
C VAL A 435 -20.17 4.92 -5.21
N PRO A 436 -19.07 5.39 -4.61
CA PRO A 436 -19.09 6.49 -3.64
C PRO A 436 -19.32 7.86 -4.31
N TYR A 437 -19.80 8.83 -3.53
CA TYR A 437 -19.80 10.24 -3.89
C TYR A 437 -18.46 10.86 -3.53
N ILE A 438 -17.82 11.53 -4.49
CA ILE A 438 -16.42 11.93 -4.35
C ILE A 438 -16.31 13.46 -4.28
N ALA A 439 -15.63 13.96 -3.25
CA ALA A 439 -15.33 15.39 -3.09
C ALA A 439 -14.21 15.80 -4.08
N ALA A 440 -14.58 16.54 -5.13
CA ALA A 440 -13.67 16.94 -6.22
C ALA A 440 -13.38 18.44 -6.19
N GLY A 441 -12.16 18.87 -6.48
CA GLY A 441 -11.87 20.30 -6.63
C GLY A 441 -12.60 20.95 -7.83
N GLU A 442 -12.97 22.22 -7.73
CA GLU A 442 -13.64 22.95 -8.83
C GLU A 442 -12.79 23.06 -10.11
N ASP A 443 -11.47 22.86 -10.03
CA ASP A 443 -10.56 22.80 -11.18
C ASP A 443 -11.02 21.77 -12.24
N PHE A 444 -11.74 20.73 -11.83
CA PHE A 444 -12.29 19.69 -12.71
C PHE A 444 -13.49 20.15 -13.55
N LEU A 445 -14.05 21.34 -13.29
CA LEU A 445 -15.18 21.89 -14.05
C LEU A 445 -14.77 22.33 -15.47
N HIS A 446 -13.48 22.57 -15.71
CA HIS A 446 -12.99 23.08 -17.00
C HIS A 446 -12.65 21.98 -18.02
N MET A 447 -13.01 20.71 -17.78
CA MET A 447 -12.62 19.55 -18.60
C MET A 447 -13.65 19.17 -19.68
N GLY A 448 -14.68 19.99 -19.90
CA GLY A 448 -15.68 19.78 -20.95
C GLY A 448 -16.51 18.51 -20.75
N SER A 449 -16.49 17.59 -21.72
CA SER A 449 -17.31 16.36 -21.68
C SER A 449 -16.96 15.43 -20.51
N LEU A 450 -15.70 15.47 -20.04
CA LEU A 450 -15.27 14.66 -18.90
C LEU A 450 -15.94 15.13 -17.60
N THR A 451 -16.16 16.44 -17.43
CA THR A 451 -16.84 17.01 -16.27
C THR A 451 -18.26 16.45 -16.12
N LYS A 452 -18.99 16.30 -17.23
CA LYS A 452 -20.32 15.67 -17.23
C LYS A 452 -20.25 14.22 -16.76
N LEU A 453 -19.30 13.45 -17.29
CA LEU A 453 -19.13 12.05 -16.92
C LEU A 453 -18.75 11.88 -15.44
N LEU A 454 -17.88 12.75 -14.91
CA LEU A 454 -17.51 12.77 -13.50
C LEU A 454 -18.72 13.07 -12.60
N ARG A 455 -19.48 14.11 -12.94
CA ARG A 455 -20.71 14.50 -12.22
C ARG A 455 -21.74 13.38 -12.21
N GLU A 456 -21.93 12.74 -13.36
CA GLU A 456 -22.84 11.60 -13.53
C GLU A 456 -22.32 10.32 -12.85
N SER A 457 -21.04 10.28 -12.47
CA SER A 457 -20.43 9.14 -11.79
C SER A 457 -20.30 9.33 -10.27
N GLY A 458 -20.81 10.43 -9.72
CA GLY A 458 -20.82 10.68 -8.26
C GLY A 458 -19.90 11.80 -7.78
N ALA A 459 -19.15 12.47 -8.67
CA ALA A 459 -18.30 13.60 -8.28
C ALA A 459 -19.14 14.84 -7.94
N TYR A 460 -18.90 15.44 -6.78
CA TYR A 460 -19.43 16.75 -6.40
C TYR A 460 -18.29 17.75 -6.18
N PHE A 461 -18.47 18.98 -6.66
CA PHE A 461 -17.36 19.93 -6.84
C PHE A 461 -17.28 20.97 -5.72
N ILE A 462 -16.10 21.10 -5.11
CA ILE A 462 -15.80 21.98 -3.97
C ILE A 462 -14.74 23.03 -4.34
N ARG A 463 -14.88 24.24 -3.79
CA ARG A 463 -13.87 25.30 -3.85
C ARG A 463 -12.64 24.91 -3.02
N ARG A 464 -11.44 25.36 -3.42
CA ARG A 464 -10.21 25.11 -2.65
C ARG A 464 -10.19 25.82 -1.28
N SER A 465 -10.79 27.00 -1.21
CA SER A 465 -11.01 27.74 0.04
C SER A 465 -12.37 28.41 -0.05
N PHE A 466 -13.11 28.36 1.05
CA PHE A 466 -14.43 28.99 1.18
C PHE A 466 -14.71 29.46 2.60
N ALA A 467 -13.68 29.62 3.43
CA ALA A 467 -13.79 30.16 4.78
C ALA A 467 -14.38 31.59 4.79
N ASP A 468 -14.10 32.36 3.73
CA ASP A 468 -14.54 33.75 3.59
C ASP A 468 -15.97 33.90 3.00
N ASP A 469 -16.65 32.78 2.67
CA ASP A 469 -18.02 32.78 2.10
C ASP A 469 -18.97 31.93 2.98
N PRO A 470 -19.61 32.53 4.00
CA PRO A 470 -20.49 31.83 4.93
C PRO A 470 -21.67 31.11 4.24
N LEU A 471 -22.24 31.73 3.20
CA LEU A 471 -23.35 31.13 2.44
C LEU A 471 -22.90 29.85 1.72
N TYR A 472 -21.74 29.88 1.07
CA TYR A 472 -21.19 28.68 0.42
C TYR A 472 -20.88 27.58 1.45
N SER A 473 -20.30 27.96 2.60
CA SER A 473 -20.03 27.04 3.70
C SER A 473 -21.30 26.34 4.21
N ALA A 474 -22.40 27.10 4.37
CA ALA A 474 -23.70 26.57 4.78
C ALA A 474 -24.27 25.57 3.76
N VAL A 475 -24.27 25.93 2.46
CA VAL A 475 -24.74 25.05 1.38
C VAL A 475 -23.91 23.76 1.29
N PHE A 476 -22.58 23.88 1.41
CA PHE A 476 -21.67 22.74 1.42
C PHE A 476 -21.93 21.79 2.58
N ARG A 477 -22.08 22.34 3.80
CA ARG A 477 -22.37 21.57 5.01
C ARG A 477 -23.69 20.82 4.88
N ALA A 478 -24.75 21.52 4.47
CA ALA A 478 -26.08 20.95 4.30
C ALA A 478 -26.10 19.83 3.23
N TYR A 479 -25.44 20.02 2.09
CA TYR A 479 -25.36 19.01 1.05
C TYR A 479 -24.57 17.76 1.48
N THR A 480 -23.44 17.94 2.17
CA THR A 480 -22.64 16.81 2.68
C THR A 480 -23.44 16.02 3.73
N GLN A 481 -24.09 16.71 4.67
CA GLN A 481 -24.96 16.08 5.67
C GLN A 481 -26.16 15.37 5.04
N TYR A 482 -26.73 15.91 3.96
CA TYR A 482 -27.77 15.23 3.19
C TYR A 482 -27.29 13.88 2.65
N LEU A 483 -26.10 13.81 2.05
CA LEU A 483 -25.54 12.56 1.54
C LEU A 483 -25.30 11.54 2.66
N VAL A 484 -24.67 11.97 3.76
CA VAL A 484 -24.39 11.09 4.91
C VAL A 484 -25.68 10.60 5.56
N SER A 485 -26.68 11.46 5.75
CA SER A 485 -27.96 11.10 6.38
C SER A 485 -28.82 10.13 5.59
N ARG A 486 -28.67 10.10 4.25
CA ARG A 486 -29.33 9.12 3.39
C ARG A 486 -28.58 7.78 3.27
N GLY A 487 -27.43 7.65 3.94
CA GLY A 487 -26.60 6.44 3.92
C GLY A 487 -25.72 6.32 2.68
N HIS A 488 -25.58 7.37 1.87
CA HIS A 488 -24.70 7.34 0.72
C HIS A 488 -23.23 7.28 1.17
N THR A 489 -22.44 6.44 0.52
CA THR A 489 -21.00 6.38 0.77
C THR A 489 -20.32 7.62 0.22
N ILE A 490 -19.52 8.30 1.04
CA ILE A 490 -18.75 9.48 0.65
C ILE A 490 -17.27 9.15 0.66
N GLU A 491 -16.52 9.71 -0.27
CA GLU A 491 -15.06 9.62 -0.37
C GLU A 491 -14.44 11.02 -0.33
N PHE A 492 -13.47 11.23 0.56
CA PHE A 492 -12.67 12.45 0.60
C PHE A 492 -11.24 12.19 1.08
N PHE A 493 -10.30 13.05 0.66
CA PHE A 493 -8.89 12.96 1.04
C PHE A 493 -8.61 13.83 2.26
N ILE A 494 -8.29 13.21 3.39
CA ILE A 494 -8.01 13.94 4.64
C ILE A 494 -6.78 14.84 4.55
N GLU A 495 -5.82 14.50 3.68
CA GLU A 495 -4.61 15.28 3.42
C GLU A 495 -4.88 16.65 2.75
N GLY A 496 -6.06 16.81 2.11
CA GLY A 496 -6.46 18.01 1.37
C GLY A 496 -5.71 18.26 0.05
N SER A 497 -4.53 17.69 -0.14
CA SER A 497 -3.76 17.78 -1.39
C SER A 497 -2.93 16.51 -1.63
N ARG A 498 -2.39 16.36 -2.84
CA ARG A 498 -1.49 15.24 -3.18
C ARG A 498 -0.12 15.44 -2.55
N SER A 499 0.42 14.38 -1.98
CA SER A 499 1.80 14.39 -1.49
C SER A 499 2.81 14.44 -2.65
N ARG A 500 3.66 15.47 -2.65
CA ARG A 500 4.71 15.69 -3.66
C ARG A 500 6.04 15.07 -3.27
N SER A 501 6.30 14.96 -1.97
CA SER A 501 7.51 14.37 -1.39
C SER A 501 7.38 12.89 -1.05
N GLY A 502 6.19 12.30 -1.21
CA GLY A 502 5.92 10.89 -0.86
C GLY A 502 5.63 10.67 0.63
N LYS A 503 5.77 11.68 1.48
CA LYS A 503 5.44 11.64 2.92
C LYS A 503 3.93 11.71 3.17
N GLN A 504 3.45 11.18 4.30
CA GLN A 504 2.07 11.42 4.74
C GLN A 504 1.91 12.90 5.13
N LEU A 505 0.83 13.54 4.67
CA LEU A 505 0.53 14.92 5.03
C LEU A 505 -0.38 15.00 6.26
N HIS A 506 -0.26 16.11 7.00
CA HIS A 506 -1.09 16.41 8.15
C HIS A 506 -2.58 16.53 7.76
N PRO A 507 -3.51 16.01 8.58
CA PRO A 507 -4.93 15.99 8.26
C PRO A 507 -5.54 17.41 8.22
N LYS A 508 -6.52 17.59 7.33
CA LYS A 508 -7.37 18.79 7.23
C LYS A 508 -8.78 18.46 7.68
N PHE A 509 -9.23 19.15 8.72
CA PHE A 509 -10.45 18.79 9.44
C PHE A 509 -11.76 19.26 8.80
N GLY A 510 -11.76 20.09 7.74
CA GLY A 510 -12.97 20.75 7.25
C GLY A 510 -14.14 19.82 6.86
N ILE A 511 -13.89 18.82 6.00
CA ILE A 511 -14.92 17.84 5.60
C ILE A 511 -15.24 16.90 6.77
N LEU A 512 -14.22 16.48 7.52
CA LEU A 512 -14.37 15.60 8.67
C LEU A 512 -15.27 16.23 9.75
N ASN A 513 -15.11 17.52 10.04
CA ASN A 513 -15.96 18.26 10.96
C ASN A 513 -17.42 18.19 10.52
N THR A 514 -17.70 18.43 9.25
CA THR A 514 -19.07 18.37 8.70
C THR A 514 -19.71 16.99 8.86
N VAL A 515 -18.89 15.93 8.71
CA VAL A 515 -19.30 14.53 8.85
C VAL A 515 -19.55 14.17 10.32
N VAL A 516 -18.66 14.55 11.23
CA VAL A 516 -18.81 14.33 12.69
C VAL A 516 -19.97 15.15 13.25
N ASP A 517 -20.13 16.40 12.83
CA ASP A 517 -21.28 17.25 13.19
C ASP A 517 -22.60 16.59 12.80
N CYS A 518 -22.64 15.85 11.69
CA CYS A 518 -23.82 15.12 11.24
C CYS A 518 -24.25 14.03 12.25
N TYR A 519 -23.25 13.36 12.84
CA TYR A 519 -23.47 12.37 13.89
C TYR A 519 -23.85 13.03 15.22
N LEU A 520 -23.12 14.07 15.66
CA LEU A 520 -23.40 14.79 16.91
C LEU A 520 -24.76 15.50 16.91
N SER A 521 -25.25 15.92 15.74
CA SER A 521 -26.60 16.49 15.57
C SER A 521 -27.70 15.43 15.46
N GLU A 522 -27.40 14.16 15.75
CA GLU A 522 -28.30 13.00 15.70
C GLU A 522 -28.99 12.77 14.33
N LYS A 523 -28.47 13.35 13.24
CA LYS A 523 -29.01 13.13 11.89
C LYS A 523 -28.72 11.71 11.38
N VAL A 524 -27.74 11.04 11.98
CA VAL A 524 -27.36 9.65 11.71
C VAL A 524 -27.09 8.93 13.01
N LYS A 525 -27.64 7.71 13.14
CA LYS A 525 -27.48 6.88 14.34
C LYS A 525 -26.08 6.26 14.48
N ASN A 526 -25.53 5.78 13.37
CA ASN A 526 -24.23 5.09 13.32
C ASN A 526 -23.44 5.56 12.10
N LEU A 527 -22.16 5.85 12.30
CA LEU A 527 -21.26 6.37 11.27
C LEU A 527 -19.91 5.66 11.37
N TYR A 528 -19.44 5.13 10.24
CA TYR A 528 -18.18 4.40 10.15
C TYR A 528 -17.23 5.11 9.19
N ILE A 529 -16.02 5.40 9.65
CA ILE A 529 -14.94 5.95 8.84
C ILE A 529 -13.96 4.83 8.47
N VAL A 530 -13.74 4.62 7.18
CA VAL A 530 -12.86 3.57 6.68
C VAL A 530 -11.60 4.23 6.09
N PRO A 531 -10.44 4.13 6.77
CA PRO A 531 -9.17 4.56 6.19
C PRO A 531 -8.78 3.63 5.03
N VAL A 532 -8.37 4.19 3.89
CA VAL A 532 -7.95 3.42 2.71
C VAL A 532 -6.55 3.82 2.29
N THR A 533 -5.59 2.91 2.41
CA THR A 533 -4.21 3.19 2.00
C THR A 533 -4.00 2.77 0.55
N ILE A 534 -3.58 3.71 -0.29
CA ILE A 534 -3.29 3.50 -1.72
C ILE A 534 -1.79 3.73 -1.95
N ASP A 535 -1.10 2.68 -2.36
CA ASP A 535 0.34 2.70 -2.62
C ASP A 535 0.65 2.30 -4.06
N TYR A 536 1.64 2.96 -4.66
CA TYR A 536 2.05 2.78 -6.05
C TYR A 536 3.47 2.25 -6.13
N GLU A 537 3.77 1.31 -7.02
CA GLU A 537 5.17 1.00 -7.33
C GLU A 537 5.86 2.16 -8.05
N LYS A 538 5.13 2.87 -8.90
CA LYS A 538 5.55 4.11 -9.57
C LYS A 538 4.34 5.03 -9.77
N PRO A 539 4.19 6.11 -8.99
CA PRO A 539 3.18 7.12 -9.26
C PRO A 539 3.43 7.79 -10.60
N LEU A 540 2.36 8.25 -11.23
CA LEU A 540 2.39 8.87 -12.55
C LEU A 540 3.14 10.22 -12.54
N GLU A 541 3.02 10.96 -11.45
CA GLU A 541 3.41 12.36 -11.33
C GLU A 541 4.84 12.57 -10.80
N VAL A 542 5.59 11.49 -10.53
CA VAL A 542 6.90 11.59 -9.86
C VAL A 542 7.88 12.49 -10.61
N LEU A 543 7.85 12.53 -11.94
CA LEU A 543 8.70 13.42 -12.72
C LEU A 543 8.28 14.89 -12.56
N LEU A 544 6.97 15.17 -12.59
CA LEU A 544 6.45 16.53 -12.39
C LEU A 544 6.72 17.05 -10.98
N HIS A 545 6.69 16.15 -9.99
CA HIS A 545 6.98 16.52 -8.61
C HIS A 545 8.44 16.94 -8.41
N GLN A 546 9.40 16.43 -9.20
CA GLN A 546 10.82 16.81 -9.06
C GLN A 546 11.02 18.29 -9.38
N ASP A 547 10.47 18.73 -10.51
CA ASP A 547 10.59 20.12 -10.96
C ASP A 547 9.82 21.06 -10.02
N GLU A 548 8.62 20.66 -9.57
CA GLU A 548 7.86 21.41 -8.55
C GLU A 548 8.61 21.55 -7.22
N LEU A 549 9.31 20.50 -6.77
CA LEU A 549 10.11 20.51 -5.54
C LEU A 549 11.40 21.33 -5.67
N LEU A 550 11.88 21.55 -6.90
CA LEU A 550 12.97 22.48 -7.21
C LEU A 550 12.49 23.93 -7.39
N GLY A 551 11.20 24.19 -7.22
CA GLY A 551 10.63 25.53 -7.29
C GLY A 551 10.24 25.97 -8.70
N GLU A 552 10.29 25.07 -9.70
CA GLU A 552 9.61 25.33 -10.96
C GLU A 552 8.11 25.47 -10.68
N GLY A 553 7.48 26.48 -11.29
CA GLY A 553 6.09 26.81 -11.02
C GLY A 553 5.19 25.60 -11.27
N LYS A 554 4.20 25.38 -10.38
CA LYS A 554 3.26 24.25 -10.46
C LYS A 554 2.77 24.05 -11.88
N VAL A 555 3.27 23.01 -12.56
CA VAL A 555 2.87 22.74 -13.93
C VAL A 555 1.44 22.22 -13.85
N ARG A 556 0.49 23.00 -14.38
CA ARG A 556 -0.88 22.55 -14.58
C ARG A 556 -0.90 21.54 -15.74
N GLU A 557 -0.17 20.44 -15.63
CA GLU A 557 -0.34 19.35 -16.56
C GLU A 557 -1.74 18.79 -16.33
N SER A 558 -2.62 19.15 -17.26
CA SER A 558 -4.01 18.78 -17.24
C SER A 558 -4.14 17.26 -17.34
N ILE A 559 -5.04 16.67 -16.57
CA ILE A 559 -5.47 15.26 -16.76
C ILE A 559 -5.87 15.00 -18.22
N SER A 560 -6.30 16.02 -18.97
CA SER A 560 -6.55 15.89 -20.42
C SER A 560 -5.28 15.66 -21.25
N ALA A 561 -4.13 16.22 -20.86
CA ALA A 561 -2.83 15.95 -21.49
C ALA A 561 -2.38 14.52 -21.19
N LEU A 562 -2.56 14.08 -19.94
CA LEU A 562 -2.34 12.69 -19.53
C LEU A 562 -3.20 11.71 -20.36
N LEU A 563 -4.52 11.95 -20.43
CA LEU A 563 -5.46 11.11 -21.18
C LEU A 563 -5.09 11.01 -22.68
N LYS A 564 -4.51 12.08 -23.25
CA LYS A 564 -4.00 12.10 -24.64
C LYS A 564 -2.69 11.33 -24.80
N ALA A 565 -1.81 11.34 -23.80
CA ALA A 565 -0.53 10.62 -23.82
C ALA A 565 -0.69 9.10 -23.63
N MET A 566 -1.82 8.65 -23.09
CA MET A 566 -2.10 7.25 -22.74
C MET A 566 -1.77 6.16 -23.77
N PRO A 567 -1.97 6.33 -25.09
CA PRO A 567 -1.62 5.30 -26.07
C PRO A 567 -0.12 4.94 -26.04
N VAL A 568 0.72 5.87 -25.58
CA VAL A 568 2.19 5.75 -25.53
C VAL A 568 2.68 5.12 -24.21
N VAL A 569 1.86 5.14 -23.15
CA VAL A 569 2.28 4.80 -21.78
C VAL A 569 1.94 3.36 -21.38
N ARG A 570 2.17 2.41 -22.29
CA ARG A 570 1.82 1.00 -22.07
C ARG A 570 2.65 0.37 -20.93
N LYS A 571 2.01 0.05 -19.80
CA LYS A 571 2.49 -0.75 -18.64
C LYS A 571 3.81 -0.28 -18.03
N LYS A 572 3.96 1.04 -17.86
CA LYS A 572 5.17 1.64 -17.31
C LYS A 572 5.11 1.98 -15.81
N PHE A 573 3.95 1.83 -15.17
CA PHE A 573 3.72 2.30 -13.78
C PHE A 573 3.67 1.18 -12.73
N GLY A 574 3.94 -0.07 -13.12
CA GLY A 574 3.94 -1.19 -12.17
C GLY A 574 2.55 -1.49 -11.62
N ALA A 575 2.51 -1.96 -10.37
CA ALA A 575 1.27 -2.29 -9.66
C ALA A 575 0.78 -1.20 -8.70
N ILE A 576 -0.51 -1.24 -8.36
CA ILE A 576 -1.15 -0.45 -7.30
C ILE A 576 -1.56 -1.39 -6.17
N SER A 577 -1.39 -0.99 -4.92
CA SER A 577 -1.86 -1.68 -3.72
C SER A 577 -2.94 -0.83 -3.05
N VAL A 578 -4.12 -1.42 -2.81
CA VAL A 578 -5.24 -0.81 -2.12
C VAL A 578 -5.58 -1.64 -0.90
N LYS A 579 -5.36 -1.07 0.28
CA LYS A 579 -5.65 -1.72 1.56
C LYS A 579 -6.74 -0.94 2.31
N PHE A 580 -7.77 -1.65 2.75
CA PHE A 580 -8.82 -1.08 3.58
C PHE A 580 -8.48 -1.34 5.05
N GLY A 581 -8.38 -0.28 5.84
CA GLY A 581 -8.18 -0.39 7.28
C GLY A 581 -9.46 -0.81 8.01
N GLU A 582 -9.31 -1.06 9.32
CA GLU A 582 -10.46 -1.34 10.19
C GLU A 582 -11.41 -0.12 10.21
N PRO A 583 -12.72 -0.32 9.98
CA PRO A 583 -13.70 0.76 10.10
C PRO A 583 -13.72 1.33 11.52
N LEU A 584 -13.42 2.63 11.65
CA LEU A 584 -13.50 3.38 12.89
C LEU A 584 -14.97 3.73 13.17
N ASP A 585 -15.51 3.21 14.27
CA ASP A 585 -16.84 3.55 14.75
C ASP A 585 -16.81 4.92 15.45
N VAL A 586 -17.42 5.92 14.81
CA VAL A 586 -17.44 7.29 15.32
C VAL A 586 -18.14 7.36 16.67
N LYS A 587 -19.17 6.54 16.88
CA LYS A 587 -19.90 6.50 18.16
C LYS A 587 -18.97 6.09 19.29
N GLN A 588 -18.26 4.97 19.12
CA GLN A 588 -17.34 4.46 20.14
C GLN A 588 -16.22 5.47 20.44
N HIS A 589 -15.72 6.17 19.42
CA HIS A 589 -14.68 7.17 19.59
C HIS A 589 -15.17 8.40 20.38
N VAL A 590 -16.36 8.91 20.04
CA VAL A 590 -16.99 10.05 20.74
C VAL A 590 -17.35 9.68 22.18
N ASP A 591 -17.96 8.52 22.40
CA ASP A 591 -18.36 8.06 23.73
C ASP A 591 -17.12 7.89 24.65
N ALA A 592 -16.02 7.35 24.12
CA ALA A 592 -14.77 7.21 24.87
C ALA A 592 -14.13 8.56 25.23
N GLN A 593 -14.19 9.54 24.34
CA GLN A 593 -13.72 10.91 24.58
C GLN A 593 -14.56 11.59 25.67
N LEU A 594 -15.88 11.53 25.56
CA LEU A 594 -16.80 12.12 26.53
C LEU A 594 -16.65 11.47 27.91
N ALA A 595 -16.50 10.15 28.01
CA ALA A 595 -16.26 9.48 29.29
C ALA A 595 -14.94 9.91 29.96
N ARG A 596 -13.87 10.16 29.19
CA ARG A 596 -12.62 10.71 29.72
C ARG A 596 -12.78 12.15 30.19
N ALA A 597 -13.52 12.95 29.42
CA ALA A 597 -13.83 14.34 29.74
C ALA A 597 -14.64 14.46 31.04
N GLU A 598 -15.67 13.62 31.20
CA GLU A 598 -16.47 13.52 32.42
C GLU A 598 -15.63 13.11 33.63
N ALA A 599 -14.73 12.12 33.48
CA ALA A 599 -13.83 11.71 34.55
C ALA A 599 -12.83 12.81 34.96
N GLN A 600 -12.53 13.75 34.07
CA GLN A 600 -11.61 14.87 34.31
C GLN A 600 -12.34 16.19 34.62
N GLU A 601 -13.68 16.21 34.61
CA GLU A 601 -14.51 17.42 34.71
C GLU A 601 -14.20 18.51 33.66
N ILE A 602 -13.79 18.11 32.45
CA ILE A 602 -13.40 19.02 31.36
C ILE A 602 -14.48 19.06 30.28
N PHE A 603 -14.81 20.24 29.76
CA PHE A 603 -15.61 20.38 28.54
C PHE A 603 -14.74 20.14 27.30
N VAL A 604 -15.12 19.18 26.45
CA VAL A 604 -14.40 18.89 25.20
C VAL A 604 -15.15 19.52 24.02
N PRO A 605 -14.54 20.49 23.31
CA PRO A 605 -15.16 21.07 22.12
C PRO A 605 -15.13 20.07 20.96
N THR A 606 -16.10 20.18 20.05
CA THR A 606 -16.18 19.32 18.85
C THR A 606 -14.89 19.34 18.01
N SER A 607 -14.19 20.47 17.97
CA SER A 607 -12.92 20.59 17.25
C SER A 607 -11.86 19.62 17.75
N THR A 608 -11.78 19.38 19.06
CA THR A 608 -10.82 18.45 19.66
C THR A 608 -11.18 17.00 19.33
N ILE A 609 -12.46 16.65 19.34
CA ILE A 609 -12.94 15.32 18.92
C ILE A 609 -12.58 15.06 17.45
N VAL A 610 -12.79 16.05 16.60
CA VAL A 610 -12.49 15.98 15.16
C VAL A 610 -10.98 15.89 14.91
N GLU A 611 -10.19 16.65 15.67
CA GLU A 611 -8.73 16.62 15.60
C GLU A 611 -8.19 15.23 15.97
N ASP A 612 -8.63 14.69 17.11
CA ASP A 612 -8.21 13.37 17.59
C ASP A 612 -8.62 12.26 16.64
N LEU A 613 -9.85 12.32 16.11
CA LEU A 613 -10.32 11.39 15.10
C LEU A 613 -9.51 11.51 13.80
N GLY A 614 -9.13 12.73 13.40
CA GLY A 614 -8.32 12.95 12.20
C GLY A 614 -6.91 12.39 12.32
N TYR A 615 -6.27 12.52 13.48
CA TYR A 615 -4.99 11.87 13.76
C TYR A 615 -5.14 10.35 13.86
N ALA A 616 -6.20 9.82 14.48
CA ALA A 616 -6.47 8.38 14.53
C ALA A 616 -6.68 7.77 13.13
N ILE A 617 -7.38 8.47 12.24
CA ILE A 617 -7.52 8.08 10.83
C ILE A 617 -6.14 8.06 10.16
N THR A 618 -5.33 9.09 10.36
CA THR A 618 -4.02 9.20 9.72
C THR A 618 -3.04 8.13 10.22
N ASP A 619 -3.06 7.82 11.51
CA ASP A 619 -2.30 6.72 12.10
C ASP A 619 -2.73 5.36 11.53
N ALA A 620 -4.04 5.15 11.36
CA ALA A 620 -4.56 3.95 10.70
C ALA A 620 -4.12 3.86 9.22
N LEU A 621 -3.99 4.99 8.50
CA LEU A 621 -3.45 5.01 7.14
C LEU A 621 -1.96 4.63 7.11
N ILE A 622 -1.16 5.14 8.05
CA ILE A 622 0.28 4.85 8.19
C ILE A 622 0.50 3.38 8.57
N THR A 623 -0.24 2.87 9.56
CA THR A 623 -0.17 1.46 9.99
C THR A 623 -0.55 0.50 8.87
N ASN A 624 -1.44 0.92 7.96
CA ASN A 624 -1.84 0.15 6.80
C ASN A 624 -0.98 0.39 5.55
N ALA A 625 0.06 1.22 5.64
CA ALA A 625 0.98 1.46 4.53
C ALA A 625 1.66 0.17 4.06
N THR A 626 1.81 0.08 2.75
CA THR A 626 2.59 -0.95 2.08
C THR A 626 3.70 -0.28 1.27
N CYS A 627 4.84 -0.93 1.10
CA CYS A 627 5.88 -0.46 0.20
C CYS A 627 6.11 -1.46 -0.93
N ALA A 628 6.67 -0.97 -2.01
CA ALA A 628 7.14 -1.78 -3.13
C ALA A 628 8.66 -1.79 -3.17
N MET A 629 9.23 -2.73 -3.93
CA MET A 629 10.69 -2.84 -4.04
C MET A 629 11.35 -1.68 -4.78
N SER A 630 10.60 -0.88 -5.55
CA SER A 630 11.07 0.43 -6.03
C SER A 630 11.45 1.38 -4.88
N HIS A 631 10.70 1.37 -3.77
CA HIS A 631 11.01 2.18 -2.59
C HIS A 631 12.28 1.72 -1.89
N VAL A 632 12.43 0.40 -1.74
CA VAL A 632 13.60 -0.24 -1.12
C VAL A 632 14.86 0.02 -1.96
N VAL A 633 14.79 -0.24 -3.27
CA VAL A 633 15.92 -0.02 -4.19
C VAL A 633 16.31 1.46 -4.24
N ALA A 634 15.34 2.38 -4.29
CA ALA A 634 15.64 3.82 -4.26
C ALA A 634 16.34 4.25 -2.96
N ALA A 635 15.93 3.72 -1.81
CA ALA A 635 16.59 3.98 -0.54
C ALA A 635 18.04 3.49 -0.53
N ILE A 636 18.30 2.26 -1.00
CA ILE A 636 19.67 1.73 -1.10
C ILE A 636 20.52 2.55 -2.06
N LEU A 637 19.99 2.97 -3.21
CA LEU A 637 20.72 3.83 -4.15
C LEU A 637 21.10 5.20 -3.54
N LEU A 638 20.27 5.74 -2.65
CA LEU A 638 20.58 6.99 -1.92
C LEU A 638 21.57 6.80 -0.77
N VAL A 639 21.75 5.58 -0.27
CA VAL A 639 22.86 5.22 0.63
C VAL A 639 24.15 5.09 -0.17
N TYR A 640 24.11 4.36 -1.30
CA TYR A 640 25.24 4.11 -2.19
C TYR A 640 25.32 5.12 -3.34
N ARG A 641 25.41 6.42 -3.02
CA ARG A 641 25.38 7.51 -4.02
C ARG A 641 26.50 7.45 -5.06
N GLN A 642 27.65 6.88 -4.68
CA GLN A 642 28.81 6.71 -5.57
C GLN A 642 28.65 5.50 -6.52
N GLY A 643 27.57 4.74 -6.39
CA GLY A 643 27.27 3.56 -7.18
C GLY A 643 27.34 2.28 -6.36
N ILE A 644 26.62 1.27 -6.84
CA ILE A 644 26.53 -0.07 -6.25
C ILE A 644 26.55 -1.12 -7.36
N SER A 645 27.18 -2.28 -7.11
CA SER A 645 27.10 -3.41 -8.03
C SER A 645 25.72 -4.05 -7.97
N LYS A 646 25.28 -4.69 -9.06
CA LYS A 646 23.95 -5.35 -9.08
C LYS A 646 23.84 -6.45 -8.01
N GLN A 647 24.90 -7.22 -7.77
CA GLN A 647 24.89 -8.28 -6.76
C GLN A 647 24.71 -7.70 -5.35
N GLU A 648 25.46 -6.65 -5.03
CA GLU A 648 25.35 -5.99 -3.74
C GLU A 648 24.00 -5.29 -3.58
N LEU A 649 23.46 -4.67 -4.64
CA LEU A 649 22.12 -4.09 -4.62
C LEU A 649 21.04 -5.13 -4.31
N VAL A 650 21.12 -6.33 -4.91
CA VAL A 650 20.17 -7.41 -4.62
C VAL A 650 20.27 -7.84 -3.16
N ARG A 651 21.49 -8.02 -2.65
CA ARG A 651 21.73 -8.41 -1.25
C ARG A 651 21.20 -7.36 -0.27
N GLN A 652 21.51 -6.10 -0.52
CA GLN A 652 21.13 -4.97 0.34
C GLN A 652 19.63 -4.70 0.30
N ALA A 653 19.01 -4.79 -0.88
CA ALA A 653 17.58 -4.61 -1.02
C ALA A 653 16.79 -5.75 -0.35
N ASP A 654 17.26 -7.00 -0.43
CA ASP A 654 16.62 -8.10 0.27
C ASP A 654 16.79 -8.00 1.79
N TRP A 655 17.98 -7.60 2.26
CA TRP A 655 18.20 -7.29 3.68
C TRP A 655 17.23 -6.21 4.19
N LEU A 656 17.15 -5.07 3.51
CA LEU A 656 16.26 -3.97 3.92
C LEU A 656 14.77 -4.38 3.84
N ARG A 657 14.40 -5.22 2.86
CA ARG A 657 13.06 -5.81 2.79
C ARG A 657 12.76 -6.62 4.06
N LEU A 658 13.67 -7.46 4.52
CA LEU A 658 13.49 -8.24 5.76
C LEU A 658 13.40 -7.34 7.00
N GLU A 659 14.19 -6.26 7.05
CA GLU A 659 14.13 -5.28 8.16
C GLU A 659 12.79 -4.55 8.24
N ILE A 660 12.16 -4.27 7.10
CA ILE A 660 10.80 -3.71 7.03
C ILE A 660 9.78 -4.73 7.55
N LEU A 661 9.89 -6.00 7.15
CA LEU A 661 8.98 -7.06 7.61
C LEU A 661 9.07 -7.29 9.13
N ARG A 662 10.28 -7.25 9.70
CA ARG A 662 10.49 -7.36 11.16
C ARG A 662 9.83 -6.25 11.96
N ARG A 663 9.56 -5.10 11.34
CA ARG A 663 8.86 -3.94 11.93
C ARG A 663 7.36 -3.93 11.64
N GLY A 664 6.81 -5.06 11.16
CA GLY A 664 5.39 -5.18 10.80
C GLY A 664 5.01 -4.51 9.48
N GLY A 665 5.99 -3.98 8.74
CA GLY A 665 5.78 -3.44 7.41
C GLY A 665 5.52 -4.52 6.37
N ARG A 666 5.07 -4.13 5.18
CA ARG A 666 4.71 -5.06 4.10
C ARG A 666 5.30 -4.62 2.77
N VAL A 667 5.95 -5.56 2.09
CA VAL A 667 6.57 -5.31 0.79
C VAL A 667 5.84 -6.06 -0.34
N VAL A 668 5.03 -5.33 -1.11
CA VAL A 668 4.18 -5.90 -2.18
C VAL A 668 4.98 -6.25 -3.44
N GLY A 669 4.45 -7.17 -4.25
CA GLY A 669 5.03 -7.51 -5.55
C GLY A 669 6.27 -8.43 -5.49
N THR A 670 6.61 -8.94 -4.31
CA THR A 670 7.80 -9.76 -4.06
C THR A 670 7.52 -11.26 -3.98
N GLN A 671 6.28 -11.63 -3.63
CA GLN A 671 5.97 -13.00 -3.22
C GLN A 671 6.20 -14.02 -4.34
N GLY A 672 6.94 -15.09 -4.03
CA GLY A 672 7.19 -16.18 -4.97
C GLY A 672 8.13 -15.83 -6.13
N ARG A 673 8.77 -14.67 -6.10
CA ARG A 673 9.79 -14.21 -7.07
C ARG A 673 11.20 -14.35 -6.49
N SER A 674 12.22 -14.41 -7.35
CA SER A 674 13.60 -14.33 -6.85
C SER A 674 13.99 -12.88 -6.54
N PRO A 675 14.86 -12.62 -5.54
CA PRO A 675 15.31 -11.28 -5.20
C PRO A 675 15.87 -10.51 -6.40
N THR A 676 16.62 -11.19 -7.28
CA THR A 676 17.19 -10.60 -8.50
C THR A 676 16.12 -10.08 -9.45
N ILE A 677 15.07 -10.88 -9.75
CA ILE A 677 13.99 -10.48 -10.67
C ILE A 677 13.23 -9.29 -10.11
N VAL A 678 13.04 -9.26 -8.79
CA VAL A 678 12.32 -8.20 -8.10
C VAL A 678 13.09 -6.88 -8.15
N VAL A 679 14.41 -6.92 -7.94
CA VAL A 679 15.27 -5.73 -8.09
C VAL A 679 15.37 -5.28 -9.54
N ASP A 680 15.46 -6.21 -10.49
CA ASP A 680 15.44 -5.88 -11.93
C ASP A 680 14.15 -5.15 -12.31
N ARG A 681 13.00 -5.63 -11.82
CA ARG A 681 11.71 -4.96 -12.04
C ARG A 681 11.68 -3.56 -11.41
N ALA A 682 12.21 -3.40 -10.20
CA ALA A 682 12.32 -2.10 -9.55
C ALA A 682 13.19 -1.13 -10.37
N LEU A 683 14.33 -1.59 -10.90
CA LEU A 683 15.21 -0.79 -11.76
C LEU A 683 14.53 -0.41 -13.09
N GLU A 684 13.72 -1.30 -13.68
CA GLU A 684 12.90 -0.97 -14.87
C GLU A 684 11.90 0.16 -14.59
N LEU A 685 11.27 0.17 -13.42
CA LEU A 685 10.34 1.24 -13.04
C LEU A 685 11.09 2.58 -12.80
N LEU A 686 12.27 2.50 -12.18
CA LEU A 686 13.14 3.63 -11.85
C LEU A 686 14.07 4.06 -13.00
N HIS A 687 13.95 3.50 -14.20
CA HIS A 687 14.87 3.72 -15.33
C HIS A 687 15.06 5.19 -15.75
N GLU A 688 14.10 6.05 -15.42
CA GLU A 688 14.17 7.50 -15.67
C GLU A 688 15.13 8.21 -14.69
N LEU A 689 15.24 7.69 -13.46
CA LEU A 689 16.03 8.27 -12.36
C LEU A 689 17.45 7.68 -12.27
N VAL A 690 17.60 6.45 -12.78
CA VAL A 690 18.81 5.66 -12.63
C VAL A 690 19.56 5.58 -13.96
N ALA A 691 20.90 5.63 -13.89
CA ALA A 691 21.79 5.38 -15.01
C ALA A 691 22.45 4.00 -14.85
N MET A 692 22.54 3.26 -15.97
CA MET A 692 23.42 2.09 -16.10
C MET A 692 24.44 2.40 -17.18
N PRO A 693 25.53 3.14 -16.85
CA PRO A 693 26.38 3.80 -17.84
C PRO A 693 27.12 2.85 -18.79
N ARG A 694 27.32 1.56 -18.47
CA ARG A 694 28.05 0.61 -19.33
C ARG A 694 27.52 -0.83 -19.23
N LYS A 695 27.09 -1.44 -20.34
CA LYS A 695 26.57 -2.83 -20.39
C LYS A 695 27.68 -3.91 -20.41
N ASP A 696 28.90 -3.54 -20.79
CA ASP A 696 29.98 -4.48 -21.12
C ASP A 696 31.15 -4.48 -20.10
N LEU A 697 30.95 -3.94 -18.89
CA LEU A 697 31.89 -4.08 -17.77
C LEU A 697 31.50 -5.24 -16.87
N VAL A 698 32.50 -5.80 -16.18
CA VAL A 698 32.34 -6.93 -15.26
C VAL A 698 31.29 -6.62 -14.18
N GLU A 699 31.14 -5.35 -13.76
CA GLU A 699 30.02 -4.89 -12.94
C GLU A 699 29.62 -3.43 -13.31
N PRO A 700 28.41 -3.18 -13.84
CA PRO A 700 27.92 -1.82 -14.01
C PRO A 700 27.63 -1.19 -12.65
N ALA A 701 28.30 -0.07 -12.33
CA ALA A 701 27.91 0.76 -11.20
C ALA A 701 26.55 1.40 -11.51
N ILE A 702 25.53 1.02 -10.74
CA ILE A 702 24.21 1.63 -10.83
C ILE A 702 24.29 2.94 -10.05
N THR A 703 24.20 4.07 -10.74
CA THR A 703 24.24 5.40 -10.12
C THR A 703 22.94 6.15 -10.36
N SER A 704 22.62 7.12 -9.52
CA SER A 704 21.66 8.16 -9.90
C SER A 704 22.22 8.85 -11.16
N ARG A 705 21.37 9.11 -12.17
CA ARG A 705 21.76 10.00 -13.28
C ARG A 705 22.28 11.31 -12.68
N GLU A 706 23.37 11.86 -13.22
CA GLU A 706 24.08 13.07 -12.71
C GLU A 706 23.24 14.37 -12.70
N GLN A 707 21.92 14.27 -12.84
CA GLN A 707 20.98 15.38 -12.74
C GLN A 707 20.32 15.36 -11.37
N TYR A 708 20.50 16.46 -10.65
CA TYR A 708 19.91 16.82 -9.36
C TYR A 708 18.42 16.45 -9.15
N PRO A 709 17.51 16.67 -10.13
CA PRO A 709 16.11 16.24 -10.01
C PRO A 709 15.93 14.75 -9.69
N ASN A 710 16.82 13.88 -10.21
CA ASN A 710 16.70 12.44 -10.00
C ASN A 710 16.98 12.03 -8.55
N MET A 711 17.85 12.75 -7.84
CA MET A 711 18.09 12.50 -6.40
C MET A 711 16.84 12.84 -5.57
N ILE A 712 16.15 13.93 -5.90
CA ILE A 712 14.87 14.29 -5.29
C ILE A 712 13.80 13.24 -5.64
N GLY A 713 13.78 12.78 -6.90
CA GLY A 713 12.90 11.70 -7.37
C GLY A 713 13.11 10.39 -6.61
N LEU A 714 14.35 9.98 -6.34
CA LEU A 714 14.65 8.83 -5.49
C LEU A 714 14.26 9.11 -4.03
N GLY A 715 14.42 10.35 -3.57
CA GLY A 715 14.01 10.81 -2.24
C GLY A 715 12.51 10.59 -1.99
N TYR A 716 11.67 10.84 -3.00
CA TYR A 716 10.23 10.53 -2.97
C TYR A 716 9.96 9.07 -2.56
N TYR A 717 10.64 8.14 -3.22
CA TYR A 717 10.48 6.71 -2.98
C TYR A 717 11.04 6.29 -1.61
N ARG A 718 12.22 6.81 -1.24
CA ARG A 718 12.82 6.58 0.08
C ARG A 718 11.91 7.04 1.20
N ASN A 719 11.22 8.18 1.05
CA ASN A 719 10.39 8.75 2.10
C ASN A 719 9.25 7.82 2.53
N LYS A 720 8.85 6.84 1.71
CA LYS A 720 7.90 5.80 2.12
C LYS A 720 8.41 4.94 3.27
N LEU A 721 9.72 4.72 3.37
CA LEU A 721 10.33 3.93 4.44
C LEU A 721 10.26 4.64 5.79
N LEU A 722 10.11 5.96 5.81
CA LEU A 722 10.04 6.74 7.05
C LEU A 722 8.84 6.37 7.92
N HIS A 723 7.78 5.78 7.36
CA HIS A 723 6.65 5.25 8.13
C HIS A 723 7.07 4.21 9.18
N TRP A 724 8.14 3.45 8.93
CA TRP A 724 8.65 2.43 9.85
C TRP A 724 9.93 2.87 10.58
N PHE A 725 10.71 3.76 9.99
CA PHE A 725 12.05 4.09 10.48
C PHE A 725 12.20 5.49 11.06
N ASN A 726 11.17 6.36 11.05
CA ASN A 726 11.30 7.75 11.52
C ASN A 726 11.84 7.85 12.97
N ARG A 727 11.16 7.20 13.93
CA ARG A 727 11.56 7.26 15.36
C ARG A 727 12.96 6.66 15.60
N GLU A 728 13.26 5.54 14.95
CA GLU A 728 14.58 4.91 15.00
C GLU A 728 15.67 5.80 14.36
N GLY A 729 15.33 6.49 13.26
CA GLY A 729 16.19 7.44 12.57
C GLY A 729 16.54 8.66 13.42
N VAL A 730 15.57 9.19 14.17
CA VAL A 730 15.78 10.29 15.12
C VAL A 730 16.78 9.88 16.20
N LEU A 731 16.61 8.69 16.80
CA LEU A 731 17.55 8.14 17.78
C LEU A 731 18.94 7.90 17.18
N ALA A 732 19.02 7.38 15.95
CA ALA A 732 20.29 7.12 15.28
C ALA A 732 21.07 8.43 14.99
N CYS A 733 20.38 9.49 14.52
CA CYS A 733 21.00 10.79 14.33
C CYS A 733 21.47 11.43 15.65
N ALA A 734 20.68 11.31 16.71
CA ALA A 734 21.07 11.78 18.05
C ALA A 734 22.29 11.02 18.58
N TYR A 735 22.33 9.70 18.39
CA TYR A 735 23.48 8.86 18.76
C TYR A 735 24.74 9.29 18.01
N HIS A 736 24.70 9.40 16.68
CA HIS A 736 25.86 9.83 15.89
C HIS A 736 26.35 11.24 16.25
N ALA A 737 25.45 12.14 16.62
CA ALA A 737 25.82 13.47 17.10
C ALA A 737 26.63 13.36 18.38
N LEU A 738 26.11 12.66 19.40
CA LEU A 738 26.75 12.52 20.70
C LEU A 738 28.06 11.72 20.64
N ASP A 739 28.09 10.65 19.85
CA ASP A 739 29.29 9.82 19.65
C ASP A 739 30.43 10.60 18.97
N ALA A 740 30.12 11.48 18.01
CA ALA A 740 31.12 12.32 17.34
C ALA A 740 31.76 13.36 18.27
N PHE A 741 31.07 13.77 19.34
CA PHE A 741 31.61 14.68 20.36
C PHE A 741 32.27 13.94 21.54
N ASN A 742 32.27 12.60 21.54
CA ASN A 742 32.91 11.81 22.57
C ASN A 742 34.42 11.68 22.25
N PRO A 743 35.35 12.16 23.10
CA PRO A 743 36.79 12.16 22.81
C PRO A 743 37.42 10.75 22.62
N ALA A 744 36.70 9.67 22.94
CA ALA A 744 37.16 8.29 22.78
C ALA A 744 36.94 7.68 21.38
N SER A 745 36.02 8.20 20.56
CA SER A 745 35.65 7.61 19.26
C SER A 745 36.49 8.12 18.08
N GLY A 746 37.25 9.20 18.28
CA GLY A 746 37.95 9.94 17.24
C GLY A 746 39.48 9.83 17.23
N LEU A 747 40.09 8.63 17.27
CA LEU A 747 41.50 8.47 16.89
C LEU A 747 41.76 7.17 16.13
N GLY A 748 41.81 7.28 14.80
CA GLY A 748 42.64 6.40 13.99
C GLY A 748 44.11 6.62 14.35
N ASN A 749 44.77 5.58 14.86
CA ASN A 749 46.21 5.36 14.93
C ASN A 749 47.13 6.60 14.87
N SER A 750 47.21 7.39 15.96
CA SER A 750 48.48 7.98 16.39
C SER A 750 48.37 8.62 17.78
N THR A 751 49.28 8.20 18.66
CA THR A 751 49.77 8.90 19.87
C THR A 751 48.82 9.08 21.07
N LEU A 752 48.95 8.14 22.02
CA LEU A 752 49.06 8.34 23.47
C LEU A 752 48.26 9.50 24.09
N VAL A 753 46.96 9.29 24.33
CA VAL A 753 46.29 9.82 25.52
C VAL A 753 45.50 8.67 26.15
N THR A 754 45.95 8.27 27.33
CA THR A 754 45.31 7.27 28.19
C THR A 754 44.03 7.87 28.80
N ILE A 755 42.98 8.05 28.00
CA ILE A 755 41.62 8.23 28.52
C ILE A 755 41.12 6.83 28.88
N LYS A 756 40.67 6.67 30.13
CA LYS A 756 40.26 5.39 30.70
C LYS A 756 39.15 4.77 29.85
N ALA A 757 39.27 3.49 29.55
CA ALA A 757 38.25 2.67 28.89
C ALA A 757 36.92 2.50 29.70
N GLU A 758 36.71 3.31 30.74
CA GLU A 758 35.57 3.22 31.67
C GLU A 758 34.37 4.10 31.25
N GLU A 759 34.52 4.97 30.24
CA GLU A 759 33.51 5.94 29.77
C GLU A 759 33.14 5.77 28.26
N ALA A 760 33.32 4.57 27.70
CA ALA A 760 32.91 4.28 26.32
C ALA A 760 31.37 4.32 26.14
N GLY A 761 30.91 4.71 24.96
CA GLY A 761 29.48 4.83 24.60
C GLY A 761 28.86 6.18 24.93
N VAL A 762 27.58 6.35 24.62
CA VAL A 762 26.76 7.57 24.80
C VAL A 762 25.84 7.39 26.01
N ASP A 763 25.61 8.43 26.82
CA ASP A 763 24.68 8.36 27.95
C ASP A 763 23.23 8.20 27.49
N ARG A 764 22.47 7.29 28.11
CA ARG A 764 21.08 7.00 27.73
C ARG A 764 20.18 8.22 27.84
N GLN A 765 20.31 9.04 28.89
CA GLN A 765 19.43 10.18 29.09
C GLN A 765 19.77 11.30 28.10
N GLU A 766 21.06 11.57 27.89
CA GLU A 766 21.49 12.56 26.88
C GLU A 766 21.04 12.18 25.47
N LEU A 767 21.05 10.87 25.14
CA LEU A 767 20.51 10.37 23.88
C LEU A 767 19.02 10.66 23.73
N LEU A 768 18.23 10.39 24.77
CA LEU A 768 16.79 10.66 24.76
C LEU A 768 16.49 12.15 24.66
N ASP A 769 17.23 13.00 25.38
CA ASP A 769 17.07 14.46 25.33
C ASP A 769 17.42 15.02 23.93
N GLY A 770 18.50 14.51 23.32
CA GLY A 770 18.88 14.85 21.95
C GLY A 770 17.85 14.36 20.92
N ALA A 771 17.32 13.16 21.11
CA ALA A 771 16.28 12.59 20.27
C ALA A 771 14.96 13.34 20.39
N MET A 772 14.56 13.76 21.60
CA MET A 772 13.37 14.60 21.83
C MET A 772 13.48 15.92 21.07
N PHE A 773 14.62 16.60 21.15
CA PHE A 773 14.85 17.83 20.39
C PHE A 773 14.72 17.62 18.88
N LEU A 774 15.32 16.55 18.33
CA LEU A 774 15.18 16.23 16.91
C LEU A 774 13.75 15.84 16.53
N HIS A 775 13.04 15.14 17.40
CA HIS A 775 11.65 14.74 17.19
C HIS A 775 10.71 15.95 17.15
N GLU A 776 10.95 16.94 18.00
CA GLU A 776 10.27 18.23 18.00
C GLU A 776 10.57 19.02 16.71
N MET A 777 11.85 19.15 16.36
CA MET A 777 12.28 19.85 15.14
C MET A 777 11.63 19.27 13.87
N LEU A 778 11.35 17.97 13.84
CA LEU A 778 10.79 17.30 12.66
C LEU A 778 9.26 17.13 12.72
N MET A 779 8.56 17.79 13.64
CA MET A 779 7.09 17.68 13.79
C MET A 779 6.31 18.13 12.53
N MET A 780 6.87 19.06 11.76
CA MET A 780 6.24 19.52 10.50
C MET A 780 6.50 18.54 9.34
N GLU A 781 7.50 17.67 9.46
CA GLU A 781 7.85 16.66 8.45
C GLU A 781 7.02 15.38 8.61
N PHE A 782 6.71 14.99 9.85
CA PHE A 782 6.06 13.73 10.18
C PHE A 782 4.76 13.95 10.95
N VAL A 783 3.69 13.28 10.50
CA VAL A 783 2.39 13.40 11.15
C VAL A 783 2.43 12.77 12.53
N ARG A 784 2.17 13.58 13.55
CA ARG A 784 1.96 13.17 14.94
C ARG A 784 1.06 14.17 15.63
N LYS A 785 0.38 13.73 16.68
CA LYS A 785 -0.30 14.62 17.62
C LYS A 785 0.76 15.25 18.52
N ASP A 786 0.60 16.53 18.85
CA ASP A 786 1.52 17.24 19.73
C ASP A 786 1.26 16.83 21.18
N ASP A 787 2.07 15.90 21.70
CA ASP A 787 1.98 15.37 23.06
C ASP A 787 3.38 14.92 23.52
N SER A 788 4.08 15.83 24.20
CA SER A 788 5.48 15.63 24.62
C SER A 788 5.69 14.40 25.51
N GLU A 789 4.74 14.09 26.40
CA GLU A 789 4.83 12.94 27.31
C GLU A 789 4.64 11.62 26.54
N ALA A 790 3.68 11.58 25.62
CA ALA A 790 3.49 10.44 24.73
C ALA A 790 4.69 10.24 23.80
N ASP A 791 5.25 11.32 23.26
CA ASP A 791 6.44 11.28 22.40
C ASP A 791 7.65 10.71 23.14
N HIS A 792 7.90 11.18 24.37
CA HIS A 792 8.99 10.68 25.20
C HIS A 792 8.81 9.18 25.48
N THR A 793 7.59 8.76 25.87
CA THR A 793 7.26 7.34 26.09
C THR A 793 7.55 6.51 24.84
N HIS A 794 7.12 6.98 23.67
CA HIS A 794 7.36 6.30 22.40
C HIS A 794 8.83 6.24 22.00
N LEU A 795 9.63 7.26 22.29
CA LEU A 795 11.07 7.22 22.03
C LEU A 795 11.78 6.25 22.98
N VAL A 796 11.37 6.17 24.24
CA VAL A 796 11.89 5.18 25.21
C VAL A 796 11.57 3.75 24.75
N GLU A 797 10.32 3.50 24.33
CA GLU A 797 9.92 2.21 23.75
C GLU A 797 10.74 1.88 22.50
N THR A 798 10.93 2.86 21.60
CA THR A 798 11.71 2.67 20.37
C THR A 798 13.17 2.38 20.68
N LEU A 799 13.75 3.04 21.68
CA LEU A 799 15.11 2.76 22.15
C LEU A 799 15.24 1.33 22.66
N GLY A 800 14.29 0.87 23.48
CA GLY A 800 14.24 -0.54 23.93
C GLY A 800 14.18 -1.52 22.76
N GLN A 801 13.39 -1.22 21.72
CA GLN A 801 13.35 -2.06 20.50
C GLN A 801 14.67 -2.06 19.71
N LEU A 802 15.43 -0.96 19.73
CA LEU A 802 16.77 -0.92 19.13
C LEU A 802 17.77 -1.77 19.93
N GLU A 803 17.63 -1.81 21.26
CA GLU A 803 18.42 -2.67 22.14
C GLU A 803 18.11 -4.15 21.93
N ASP A 804 16.82 -4.51 21.88
CA ASP A 804 16.37 -5.88 21.61
C ASP A 804 16.88 -6.41 20.26
N ARG A 805 17.01 -5.52 19.28
CA ARG A 805 17.54 -5.84 17.94
C ARG A 805 19.06 -5.75 17.84
N GLN A 806 19.75 -5.46 18.95
CA GLN A 806 21.21 -5.29 19.02
C GLN A 806 21.76 -4.19 18.10
N VAL A 807 20.94 -3.19 17.76
CA VAL A 807 21.40 -2.02 17.00
C VAL A 807 22.21 -1.09 17.89
N LEU A 808 21.72 -0.88 19.12
CA LEU A 808 22.44 -0.25 20.22
C LEU A 808 22.59 -1.28 21.34
N VAL A 809 23.73 -1.28 22.02
CA VAL A 809 24.03 -2.27 23.07
C VAL A 809 24.39 -1.54 24.36
N PRO A 810 23.78 -1.90 25.51
CA PRO A 810 24.16 -1.32 26.79
C PRO A 810 25.56 -1.77 27.20
N VAL A 811 26.39 -0.80 27.59
CA VAL A 811 27.75 -1.00 28.09
C VAL A 811 27.76 -0.75 29.59
N ALA A 812 28.37 -1.68 30.34
CA ALA A 812 28.54 -1.53 31.78
C ALA A 812 29.52 -0.38 32.06
N SER A 813 29.04 0.68 32.71
CA SER A 813 29.87 1.75 33.25
C SER A 813 30.02 1.59 34.76
N SER A 814 31.10 2.11 35.32
CA SER A 814 31.31 2.24 36.77
C SER A 814 30.45 3.36 37.39
N SER A 815 29.81 4.21 36.56
CA SER A 815 28.82 5.20 36.98
C SER A 815 27.43 4.59 37.20
N SER A 816 26.56 5.30 37.92
CA SER A 816 25.15 4.91 38.08
C SER A 816 24.30 5.07 36.81
N THR A 817 24.89 5.52 35.70
CA THR A 817 24.19 5.80 34.44
C THR A 817 24.47 4.72 33.39
N THR A 818 23.41 4.31 32.68
CA THR A 818 23.52 3.31 31.60
C THR A 818 24.02 3.98 30.33
N ARG A 819 25.13 3.49 29.77
CA ARG A 819 25.69 3.98 28.49
C ARG A 819 25.41 2.99 27.37
N LEU A 820 25.33 3.49 26.14
CA LEU A 820 24.98 2.73 24.93
C LEU A 820 26.09 2.84 23.89
N ASP A 821 26.41 1.73 23.23
CA ASP A 821 27.38 1.67 22.13
C ASP A 821 26.74 1.08 20.85
N ALA A 822 27.36 1.30 19.69
CA ALA A 822 26.88 0.86 18.40
C ALA A 822 27.08 -0.65 18.23
N GLY A 823 25.99 -1.42 18.24
CA GLY A 823 26.03 -2.86 17.94
C GLY A 823 25.96 -3.15 16.44
N ASP A 824 25.07 -2.46 15.72
CA ASP A 824 24.92 -2.58 14.25
C ASP A 824 25.14 -1.21 13.58
N GLY A 825 26.40 -0.93 13.26
CA GLY A 825 26.80 0.30 12.58
C GLY A 825 26.19 0.46 11.18
N MET A 826 25.83 -0.64 10.50
CA MET A 826 25.22 -0.59 9.18
C MET A 826 23.77 -0.11 9.28
N MET A 827 23.00 -0.65 10.22
CA MET A 827 21.64 -0.19 10.51
C MET A 827 21.64 1.26 10.99
N LEU A 828 22.52 1.64 11.93
CA LEU A 828 22.62 3.04 12.41
C LEU A 828 22.94 4.02 11.27
N SER A 829 23.84 3.63 10.36
CA SER A 829 24.18 4.45 9.19
C SER A 829 22.99 4.61 8.23
N LEU A 830 22.25 3.52 7.97
CA LEU A 830 21.03 3.58 7.16
C LEU A 830 20.01 4.53 7.79
N LEU A 831 19.64 4.29 9.06
CA LEU A 831 18.67 5.06 9.82
C LEU A 831 18.97 6.56 9.78
N SER A 832 20.25 6.92 9.99
CA SER A 832 20.68 8.31 9.97
C SER A 832 20.64 8.93 8.57
N THR A 833 20.99 8.15 7.55
CA THR A 833 20.93 8.59 6.14
C THR A 833 19.50 8.86 5.66
N LEU A 834 18.49 8.23 6.28
CA LEU A 834 17.09 8.55 6.00
C LEU A 834 16.69 9.94 6.53
N MET A 835 17.33 10.41 7.61
CA MET A 835 16.92 11.61 8.36
C MET A 835 17.78 12.85 8.09
N TRP A 836 19.09 12.68 7.87
CA TRP A 836 20.01 13.80 7.68
C TRP A 836 19.64 14.83 6.60
N PRO A 837 19.02 14.46 5.44
CA PRO A 837 18.60 15.45 4.47
C PRO A 837 17.61 16.48 5.04
N PHE A 838 16.72 16.07 5.95
CA PHE A 838 15.80 16.98 6.62
C PHE A 838 16.54 17.88 7.61
N ILE A 839 17.43 17.32 8.42
CA ILE A 839 18.24 18.09 9.38
C ILE A 839 19.08 19.15 8.66
N ASP A 840 19.69 18.81 7.53
CA ASP A 840 20.42 19.75 6.68
C ASP A 840 19.51 20.89 6.19
N SER A 841 18.29 20.61 5.69
CA SER A 841 17.35 21.66 5.28
C SER A 841 17.00 22.63 6.40
N TYR A 842 16.76 22.12 7.61
CA TYR A 842 16.43 22.94 8.77
C TYR A 842 17.61 23.81 9.20
N TRP A 843 18.83 23.28 9.10
CA TRP A 843 20.03 24.08 9.31
C TRP A 843 20.21 25.18 8.26
N VAL A 844 19.94 24.90 6.97
CA VAL A 844 19.93 25.95 5.93
C VAL A 844 18.88 27.02 6.26
N ALA A 845 17.70 26.61 6.72
CA ALA A 845 16.63 27.53 7.12
C ALA A 845 17.09 28.48 8.23
N VAL A 846 17.63 27.95 9.33
CA VAL A 846 18.11 28.75 10.47
C VAL A 846 19.27 29.66 10.08
N THR A 847 20.24 29.15 9.31
CA THR A 847 21.42 29.96 8.90
C THR A 847 21.07 31.08 7.92
N SER A 848 20.03 30.92 7.11
CA SER A 848 19.57 32.00 6.23
C SER A 848 19.02 33.21 6.99
N LEU A 849 18.54 33.00 8.22
CA LEU A 849 17.93 34.07 9.02
C LEU A 849 18.94 35.11 9.48
N PHE A 850 20.24 34.79 9.49
CA PHE A 850 21.29 35.79 9.75
C PHE A 850 21.24 36.95 8.75
N ALA A 851 20.79 36.71 7.51
CA ALA A 851 20.61 37.77 6.51
C ALA A 851 19.45 38.74 6.82
N LEU A 852 18.54 38.38 7.74
CA LEU A 852 17.42 39.24 8.16
C LEU A 852 17.78 40.17 9.33
N ARG A 853 18.97 40.06 9.92
CA ARG A 853 19.37 40.91 11.04
C ARG A 853 19.80 42.31 10.56
N PRO A 854 19.51 43.39 11.34
CA PRO A 854 18.71 43.41 12.56
C PRO A 854 17.18 43.46 12.30
N ASP A 855 16.71 44.23 11.32
CA ASP A 855 15.27 44.52 11.12
C ASP A 855 14.78 44.22 9.69
N GLY A 856 15.30 43.17 9.05
CA GLY A 856 14.91 42.75 7.71
C GLY A 856 13.52 42.12 7.66
N GLU A 857 12.64 42.64 6.79
CA GLU A 857 11.38 42.00 6.41
C GLU A 857 11.47 41.45 4.99
N VAL A 858 11.10 40.18 4.79
CA VAL A 858 11.12 39.53 3.46
C VAL A 858 9.81 38.78 3.23
N ALA A 859 9.30 38.80 1.99
CA ALA A 859 8.15 38.00 1.62
C ALA A 859 8.48 36.50 1.71
N THR A 860 7.57 35.68 2.26
CA THR A 860 7.79 34.23 2.43
C THR A 860 8.25 33.54 1.15
N GLU A 861 7.65 33.89 0.02
CA GLU A 861 7.98 33.34 -1.30
C GLU A 861 9.38 33.72 -1.79
N ASP A 862 9.84 34.93 -1.47
CA ASP A 862 11.17 35.40 -1.85
C ASP A 862 12.24 34.80 -0.93
N LEU A 863 11.95 34.66 0.37
CA LEU A 863 12.82 33.98 1.32
C LEU A 863 12.99 32.49 0.94
N LEU A 864 11.91 31.82 0.55
CA LEU A 864 11.98 30.42 0.08
C LEU A 864 12.87 30.23 -1.14
N LYS A 865 12.81 31.13 -2.12
CA LYS A 865 13.71 31.07 -3.30
C LYS A 865 15.17 31.27 -2.90
N ARG A 866 15.43 32.19 -1.98
CA ARG A 866 16.79 32.45 -1.47
C ARG A 866 17.33 31.24 -0.68
N LEU A 867 16.48 30.60 0.13
CA LEU A 867 16.80 29.37 0.85
C LEU A 867 17.20 28.23 -0.09
N GLN A 868 16.41 28.01 -1.15
CA GLN A 868 16.74 26.99 -2.15
C GLN A 868 18.08 27.27 -2.81
N TRP A 869 18.33 28.51 -3.24
CA TRP A 869 19.59 28.92 -3.83
C TRP A 869 20.79 28.76 -2.87
N LEU A 870 20.59 29.09 -1.59
CA LEU A 870 21.61 28.89 -0.55
C LEU A 870 21.90 27.40 -0.33
N ALA A 871 20.88 26.55 -0.26
CA ALA A 871 21.03 25.11 -0.12
C ALA A 871 21.83 24.52 -1.29
N GLU A 872 21.51 24.92 -2.53
CA GLU A 872 22.25 24.49 -3.72
C GLU A 872 23.71 24.93 -3.66
N THR A 873 23.97 26.18 -3.27
CA THR A 873 25.33 26.71 -3.12
C THR A 873 26.12 25.92 -2.07
N MET A 874 25.53 25.67 -0.89
CA MET A 874 26.13 24.87 0.17
C MET A 874 26.42 23.43 -0.27
N TYR A 875 25.58 22.85 -1.13
CA TYR A 875 25.83 21.52 -1.68
C TYR A 875 27.04 21.51 -2.61
N HIS A 876 27.12 22.48 -3.53
CA HIS A 876 28.25 22.61 -4.46
C HIS A 876 29.57 22.90 -3.74
N GLU A 877 29.53 23.67 -2.65
CA GLU A 877 30.68 23.95 -1.78
C GLU A 877 31.02 22.79 -0.83
N LYS A 878 30.26 21.68 -0.87
CA LYS A 878 30.41 20.50 -0.01
C LYS A 878 30.26 20.79 1.48
N LEU A 879 29.39 21.74 1.83
CA LEU A 879 28.99 22.06 3.21
C LEU A 879 27.79 21.23 3.69
N ILE A 880 26.95 20.77 2.75
CA ILE A 880 25.90 19.76 2.99
C ILE A 880 26.17 18.54 2.11
N SER A 881 25.80 17.35 2.60
CA SER A 881 26.07 16.08 1.91
C SER A 881 24.94 15.63 0.99
N PHE A 882 23.74 16.17 1.18
CA PHE A 882 22.50 15.67 0.58
C PHE A 882 21.86 16.75 -0.29
N TYR A 883 21.62 16.43 -1.56
CA TYR A 883 20.97 17.38 -2.46
C TYR A 883 19.47 17.50 -2.17
N GLU A 884 18.85 16.43 -1.63
CA GLU A 884 17.43 16.44 -1.23
C GLU A 884 17.10 17.53 -0.20
N SER A 885 18.11 18.05 0.50
CA SER A 885 17.97 19.17 1.43
C SER A 885 17.54 20.48 0.75
N CYS A 886 17.65 20.57 -0.58
CA CYS A 886 17.19 21.71 -1.38
C CYS A 886 15.67 21.68 -1.67
N SER A 887 14.97 20.64 -1.19
CA SER A 887 13.53 20.48 -1.42
C SER A 887 12.74 21.68 -0.91
N ARG A 888 11.96 22.31 -1.80
CA ARG A 888 11.09 23.44 -1.46
C ARG A 888 10.12 23.13 -0.31
N GLU A 889 9.57 21.91 -0.30
CA GLU A 889 8.58 21.48 0.69
C GLU A 889 9.19 21.42 2.09
N THR A 890 10.38 20.80 2.22
CA THR A 890 11.08 20.71 3.51
C THR A 890 11.57 22.08 4.00
N LEU A 891 12.04 22.95 3.10
CA LEU A 891 12.39 24.33 3.47
C LEU A 891 11.17 25.14 3.92
N GLN A 892 10.01 24.94 3.30
CA GLN A 892 8.76 25.55 3.72
C GLN A 892 8.31 25.05 5.10
N ASN A 893 8.43 23.75 5.37
CA ASN A 893 8.14 23.17 6.67
C ASN A 893 9.10 23.69 7.75
N ALA A 894 10.39 23.88 7.42
CA ALA A 894 11.36 24.47 8.34
C ALA A 894 11.00 25.92 8.70
N LEU A 895 10.59 26.76 7.74
CA LEU A 895 10.10 28.10 8.04
C LEU A 895 8.83 28.08 8.90
N ALA A 896 7.91 27.15 8.64
CA ALA A 896 6.69 27.00 9.43
C ALA A 896 6.98 26.56 10.86
N LEU A 897 7.97 25.69 11.08
CA LEU A 897 8.45 25.35 12.42
C LEU A 897 9.06 26.59 13.11
N LEU A 898 9.90 27.36 12.40
CA LEU A 898 10.55 28.54 12.98
C LEU A 898 9.53 29.63 13.36
N GLU A 899 8.42 29.73 12.64
CA GLU A 899 7.27 30.55 13.05
C GLU A 899 6.57 29.97 14.28
N HIS A 900 6.38 28.64 14.33
CA HIS A 900 5.77 27.95 15.49
C HIS A 900 6.61 28.09 16.78
N TRP A 901 7.93 27.97 16.69
CA TRP A 901 8.89 28.20 17.78
C TRP A 901 9.03 29.68 18.16
N GLY A 902 8.36 30.59 17.47
CA GLY A 902 8.43 32.03 17.73
C GLY A 902 9.77 32.66 17.35
N VAL A 903 10.58 32.02 16.50
CA VAL A 903 11.79 32.61 15.90
C VAL A 903 11.41 33.65 14.85
N LEU A 904 10.38 33.33 14.05
CA LEU A 904 9.81 34.20 13.04
C LEU A 904 8.44 34.71 13.44
N SER A 905 8.14 35.95 13.07
CA SER A 905 6.78 36.51 13.10
C SER A 905 6.30 36.72 11.67
N SER A 906 5.01 36.46 11.42
CA SER A 906 4.41 36.71 10.12
C SER A 906 3.37 37.82 10.15
N ARG A 907 3.41 38.69 9.13
CA ARG A 907 2.48 39.80 8.94
C ARG A 907 1.88 39.74 7.55
N ARG A 908 0.56 39.79 7.46
CA ARG A 908 -0.14 39.89 6.15
C ARG A 908 -0.21 41.34 5.70
N LEU A 909 0.37 41.63 4.54
CA LEU A 909 0.24 42.92 3.86
C LEU A 909 -0.80 42.81 2.73
N ALA A 910 -1.95 43.46 2.91
CA ALA A 910 -2.98 43.54 1.89
C ALA A 910 -2.54 44.47 0.75
N ARG A 911 -2.57 44.00 -0.51
CA ARG A 911 -2.21 44.79 -1.71
C ARG A 911 -3.42 45.01 -2.63
N GLY A 912 -4.46 45.69 -2.14
CA GLY A 912 -5.62 46.07 -2.97
C GLY A 912 -6.23 44.87 -3.74
N LYS A 913 -6.22 44.92 -5.08
CA LYS A 913 -6.71 43.82 -5.96
C LYS A 913 -5.75 42.62 -6.11
N LYS A 914 -4.53 42.68 -5.60
CA LYS A 914 -3.56 41.56 -5.61
C LYS A 914 -3.69 40.73 -4.34
N PRO A 915 -3.39 39.42 -4.39
CA PRO A 915 -3.39 38.57 -3.20
C PRO A 915 -2.49 39.16 -2.12
N ALA A 916 -2.93 39.06 -0.86
CA ALA A 916 -2.15 39.49 0.29
C ALA A 916 -0.82 38.74 0.33
N VAL A 917 0.27 39.46 0.63
CA VAL A 917 1.61 38.88 0.75
C VAL A 917 1.90 38.67 2.22
N GLN A 918 2.39 37.49 2.59
CA GLN A 918 2.89 37.20 3.92
C GLN A 918 4.36 37.65 3.99
N LEU A 919 4.64 38.59 4.89
CA LEU A 919 5.98 39.06 5.22
C LEU A 919 6.45 38.34 6.49
N LEU A 920 7.72 37.95 6.50
CA LEU A 920 8.40 37.32 7.64
C LEU A 920 9.50 38.23 8.17
N SER A 921 9.61 38.29 9.49
CA SER A 921 10.69 38.99 10.20
C SER A 921 11.08 38.21 11.46
N LEU A 922 12.30 38.44 11.95
CA LEU A 922 12.75 37.89 13.22
C LEU A 922 11.98 38.50 14.39
N THR A 923 11.69 37.70 15.41
CA THR A 923 11.14 38.22 16.66
C THR A 923 12.21 38.94 17.48
N PRO A 924 11.83 39.89 18.37
CA PRO A 924 12.81 40.71 19.10
C PRO A 924 13.84 39.94 19.94
N LEU A 925 13.54 38.69 20.30
CA LEU A 925 14.45 37.80 21.03
C LEU A 925 15.60 37.33 20.14
N PHE A 926 15.31 36.98 18.88
CA PHE A 926 16.28 36.47 17.91
C PHE A 926 16.93 37.57 17.05
N THR A 927 16.46 38.82 17.17
CA THR A 927 17.14 40.00 16.60
C THR A 927 18.44 40.34 17.33
N LYS A 928 18.54 40.01 18.63
CA LYS A 928 19.73 40.25 19.48
C LYS A 928 20.83 39.21 19.24
N ASP A 929 22.08 39.58 19.52
CA ASP A 929 23.24 38.69 19.37
C ASP A 929 23.12 37.47 20.31
N GLY A 930 23.45 36.28 19.80
CA GLY A 930 23.61 35.05 20.61
C GLY A 930 22.50 34.01 20.51
N GLU A 931 21.21 34.36 20.59
CA GLU A 931 20.11 33.37 20.62
C GLU A 931 19.97 32.60 19.31
N LEU A 932 20.02 33.30 18.17
CA LEU A 932 19.98 32.68 16.85
C LEU A 932 21.24 31.84 16.58
N GLU A 933 22.41 32.28 17.08
CA GLU A 933 23.65 31.52 17.00
C GLU A 933 23.59 30.24 17.82
N GLN A 934 23.03 30.27 19.04
CA GLN A 934 22.83 29.09 19.87
C GLN A 934 21.87 28.09 19.22
N LEU A 935 20.80 28.56 18.58
CA LEU A 935 19.90 27.70 17.83
C LEU A 935 20.61 27.05 16.63
N ALA A 936 21.35 27.85 15.85
CA ALA A 936 22.13 27.34 14.72
C ALA A 936 23.19 26.32 15.16
N LEU A 937 23.90 26.57 16.27
CA LEU A 937 24.84 25.66 16.90
C LEU A 937 24.15 24.36 17.29
N ARG A 938 23.00 24.43 17.96
CA ARG A 938 22.26 23.27 18.46
C ARG A 938 21.81 22.38 17.31
N VAL A 939 21.26 22.94 16.24
CA VAL A 939 20.86 22.18 15.03
C VAL A 939 22.08 21.59 14.32
N SER A 940 23.17 22.35 14.24
CA SER A 940 24.41 21.92 13.55
C SER A 940 25.00 20.64 14.14
N LYS A 941 24.86 20.41 15.46
CA LYS A 941 25.38 19.21 16.15
C LYS A 941 24.85 17.90 15.58
N PHE A 942 23.63 17.89 15.04
CA PHE A 942 22.96 16.66 14.58
C PHE A 942 23.18 16.34 13.10
N ARG A 943 23.96 17.18 12.41
CA ARG A 943 24.19 17.04 10.97
C ARG A 943 25.29 16.03 10.67
N LYS A 944 25.23 15.46 9.47
CA LYS A 944 26.38 14.72 8.93
C LYS A 944 27.44 15.70 8.46
N LEU A 945 28.57 15.75 9.16
CA LEU A 945 29.70 16.53 8.69
C LEU A 945 30.36 15.86 7.47
N PRO A 946 30.58 16.59 6.37
CA PRO A 946 31.33 16.07 5.23
C PRO A 946 32.76 15.70 5.63
N PRO A 947 33.40 14.72 4.96
CA PRO A 947 34.76 14.29 5.29
C PRO A 947 35.75 15.46 5.20
N GLY A 948 36.53 15.67 6.27
CA GLY A 948 37.54 16.75 6.35
C GLY A 948 37.01 18.11 6.84
N VAL A 949 35.72 18.23 7.13
CA VAL A 949 35.11 19.41 7.75
C VAL A 949 35.10 19.22 9.27
N GLN A 950 35.86 20.03 10.01
CA GLN A 950 35.78 20.03 11.48
C GLN A 950 34.41 20.57 11.94
N PRO A 951 33.86 20.09 13.07
CA PRO A 951 32.71 20.73 13.71
C PRO A 951 33.10 22.17 14.05
N ALA A 952 32.69 23.13 13.24
CA ALA A 952 33.08 24.51 13.41
C ALA A 952 32.31 25.14 14.57
N THR A 953 32.99 25.98 15.35
CA THR A 953 32.41 27.02 16.19
C THR A 953 31.59 27.96 15.29
N THR A 954 30.27 27.83 15.22
CA THR A 954 29.43 28.74 14.43
C THR A 954 29.25 30.07 15.15
N SER A 955 30.30 30.91 15.12
CA SER A 955 30.13 32.34 15.35
C SER A 955 29.56 32.99 14.07
N GLU A 956 28.66 33.97 14.21
CA GLU A 956 28.02 34.69 13.10
C GLU A 956 29.05 35.26 12.10
N THR A 957 30.18 35.75 12.60
CA THR A 957 31.28 36.25 11.77
C THR A 957 31.95 35.16 10.94
N GLU A 958 32.10 33.94 11.46
CA GLU A 958 32.67 32.80 10.73
C GLU A 958 31.67 32.21 9.73
N VAL A 959 30.37 32.18 10.07
CA VAL A 959 29.30 31.71 9.16
C VAL A 959 29.14 32.68 7.99
N LEU A 960 29.09 34.00 8.23
CA LEU A 960 29.02 35.03 7.19
C LEU A 960 30.31 35.10 6.35
N ALA A 961 31.48 34.84 6.96
CA ALA A 961 32.75 34.77 6.22
C ALA A 961 32.88 33.50 5.35
N ARG A 962 32.37 32.35 5.83
CA ARG A 962 32.36 31.08 5.08
C ARG A 962 31.28 31.00 4.02
N LEU A 963 30.19 31.77 4.16
CA LEU A 963 29.07 31.80 3.22
C LEU A 963 28.90 33.22 2.66
N PRO A 964 29.75 33.66 1.72
CA PRO A 964 29.60 34.96 1.07
C PRO A 964 28.22 35.13 0.41
N ALA A 965 27.59 34.01 0.05
CA ALA A 965 26.21 33.92 -0.44
C ALA A 965 25.19 34.60 0.50
N LEU A 966 25.36 34.51 1.82
CA LEU A 966 24.49 35.16 2.81
C LEU A 966 24.59 36.68 2.77
N SER A 967 25.76 37.25 2.46
CA SER A 967 25.92 38.71 2.30
C SER A 967 25.29 39.28 1.03
N ARG A 968 24.90 38.40 0.09
CA ARG A 968 24.19 38.74 -1.15
C ARG A 968 22.68 38.51 -1.05
N MET A 969 22.19 37.96 0.06
CA MET A 969 20.77 37.71 0.31
C MET A 969 20.05 38.98 0.72
#